data_AF-A0A9P9HC94-F1
#
_entry.id   AF-A0A9P9HC94-F1
#
_cell.length_a   1.000
_cell.length_b   1.000
_cell.length_c   1.000
_cell.angle_alpha   90.00
_cell.angle_beta   90.00
_cell.angle_gamma   90.00
#
_symmetry.space_group_name_H-M   'P 1'
#
loop_
_entity.id
_entity.type
_entity.pdbx_description
1 polymer ?
#
loop_
_entity_poly.entity_id
_entity_poly.type
_entity_poly.pdbx_seq_one_letter_code
_entity_poly.pdbx_strand_id
1 'polypeptide(L)'
;MAAYEATVASARAKRDESLAKVDPKLEGIPDELPLNSQGLPKAVLTEREIEITENYSVTELLSLLRERKIKVEEVTRAFLRRAALAQAATNCLVELMWDEAIARAQHLDSLPEPKGMLFGLPISTKEHHGMVGENVTTNASFVAWIGKPHGSNLLYDTLYDEGCVFYARTTQPQTIMHLETISVIYGRTVNPYNRDLTSGGSSGGESALLGIRGSILGVGGDIGGSIRCPAAHVGVYGFKPTLKRISVMGGRAPMAGKETIASTPGPMTVDREALELFMKASLASKPWKIDPSLTVKEWTPYTFTRPLKVAVMWWDGVVQPHPPMTRALTEVAEACRKAGMEVVDWDAVPLFHDKAWDIISELYWPDGGEEALKTMEASGEPVLPLTKFIIQEQPKVKNHTQHELWKLCTEREDYRAAYARAWTNTGKDGQEVDVILCPPSFGAATPHDQSRYWGYTAQWNLLDYPAAVFPVTTVDPTKDIKNTSYVPKNDQDKFVYDMYTPEKYKDAPVSLQIVGRRQYDEKNAKRGILLQDHALISPGTDGVRCRRVADAVILRPCVIDRICEVISSIAIVDKETLSEIGESFESVPARLERNHVVAQLGDNGYAVAPVDVVLSSLWSDIKNTKMTTKRTILLTGCSDGSLGSALAIALHKRDWRVFASARNLSKLTAVKDAGIECVQLDVGSEESIAAAVEHIKQLTGGSLDGLINNAGTGYSMPIIHIDIDKAHDLFELNVFSIIRVTRAFLPLLLKSDRNPIIANNTSGSSLLGCALPFQGAYGASKAAATSITESLRIELDPFGIRVINLLTGGVKSTFHDNSPHPVLPADSIYNLAKEDIEATMSGKEKGIVKPDATSWANQVAGDISQRKPPYLVSRGGKAGTARLATLLPIGLTDGTMKKMAGIDVLEKKIQEKGGLEKIKQS
;
A
#
# COMPACT_ATOMS: atom_id res chain seq x y z
N MET A 1 18.73 -52.39 1.86
CA MET A 1 18.00 -51.14 1.64
C MET A 1 16.60 -51.47 1.16
N ALA A 2 15.57 -50.90 1.76
CA ALA A 2 14.20 -51.03 1.26
C ALA A 2 14.10 -50.41 -0.15
N ALA A 3 13.22 -50.92 -1.02
CA ALA A 3 13.15 -50.49 -2.42
C ALA A 3 12.93 -48.97 -2.59
N TYR A 4 12.18 -48.34 -1.68
CA TYR A 4 11.94 -46.89 -1.69
C TYR A 4 13.19 -46.06 -1.41
N GLU A 5 14.18 -46.58 -0.66
CA GLU A 5 15.38 -45.84 -0.24
C GLU A 5 16.27 -45.47 -1.43
N ALA A 6 16.36 -46.35 -2.45
CA ALA A 6 17.11 -46.08 -3.67
C ALA A 6 16.48 -44.92 -4.48
N THR A 7 15.14 -44.91 -4.60
CA THR A 7 14.39 -43.85 -5.28
C THR A 7 14.54 -42.52 -4.54
N VAL A 8 14.46 -42.53 -3.20
CA VAL A 8 14.70 -41.35 -2.36
C VAL A 8 16.12 -40.83 -2.51
N ALA A 9 17.12 -41.72 -2.53
CA ALA A 9 18.51 -41.34 -2.71
C ALA A 9 18.74 -40.63 -4.06
N SER A 10 18.08 -41.07 -5.13
CA SER A 10 18.13 -40.39 -6.43
C SER A 10 17.56 -38.96 -6.39
N ALA A 11 16.42 -38.75 -5.71
CA ALA A 11 15.85 -37.41 -5.55
C ALA A 11 16.77 -36.48 -4.72
N ARG A 12 17.39 -37.00 -3.65
CA ARG A 12 18.37 -36.25 -2.85
C ARG A 12 19.63 -35.94 -3.64
N ALA A 13 20.14 -36.89 -4.40
CA ALA A 13 21.30 -36.68 -5.27
C ALA A 13 21.04 -35.54 -6.27
N LYS A 14 19.87 -35.51 -6.92
CA LYS A 14 19.49 -34.40 -7.82
C LYS A 14 19.49 -33.05 -7.09
N ARG A 15 18.93 -32.98 -5.88
CA ARG A 15 18.99 -31.75 -5.05
C ARG A 15 20.43 -31.36 -4.75
N ASP A 16 21.24 -32.31 -4.30
CA ASP A 16 22.61 -32.05 -3.85
C ASP A 16 23.52 -31.64 -5.03
N GLU A 17 23.31 -32.23 -6.22
CA GLU A 17 23.92 -31.79 -7.48
C GLU A 17 23.54 -30.34 -7.84
N SER A 18 22.29 -29.95 -7.63
CA SER A 18 21.83 -28.58 -7.85
C SER A 18 22.47 -27.58 -6.90
N LEU A 19 22.72 -27.98 -5.64
CA LEU A 19 23.43 -27.17 -4.64
C LEU A 19 24.93 -27.09 -4.91
N ALA A 20 25.53 -28.12 -5.52
CA ALA A 20 26.95 -28.13 -5.85
C ALA A 20 27.34 -27.07 -6.91
N LYS A 21 26.36 -26.52 -7.64
CA LYS A 21 26.54 -25.44 -8.63
C LYS A 21 26.68 -24.05 -8.00
N VAL A 22 26.47 -23.92 -6.69
CA VAL A 22 26.56 -22.63 -5.99
C VAL A 22 27.95 -22.05 -6.14
N ASP A 23 28.01 -20.88 -6.77
CA ASP A 23 29.24 -20.15 -7.08
C ASP A 23 29.17 -18.67 -6.65
N PRO A 24 30.15 -18.16 -5.88
CA PRO A 24 31.24 -18.90 -5.22
C PRO A 24 30.73 -20.03 -4.32
N LYS A 25 31.59 -20.88 -3.78
CA LYS A 25 31.14 -21.82 -2.73
C LYS A 25 30.75 -21.06 -1.46
N LEU A 26 29.89 -21.65 -0.64
CA LEU A 26 29.60 -21.12 0.70
C LEU A 26 30.70 -21.59 1.65
N GLU A 27 31.32 -20.66 2.37
CA GLU A 27 32.36 -20.93 3.36
C GLU A 27 31.91 -20.40 4.74
N GLY A 28 32.47 -20.93 5.83
CA GLY A 28 32.16 -20.44 7.18
C GLY A 28 30.84 -20.92 7.79
N ILE A 29 30.16 -21.91 7.19
CA ILE A 29 29.03 -22.60 7.83
C ILE A 29 29.60 -23.50 8.94
N PRO A 30 29.13 -23.38 10.20
CA PRO A 30 29.63 -24.21 11.30
C PRO A 30 29.17 -25.67 11.16
N ASP A 31 30.01 -26.61 11.60
CA ASP A 31 29.68 -28.04 11.61
C ASP A 31 28.45 -28.34 12.49
N GLU A 32 28.35 -27.63 13.63
CA GLU A 32 27.17 -27.65 14.50
C GLU A 32 26.36 -26.37 14.29
N LEU A 33 25.15 -26.52 13.76
CA LEU A 33 24.26 -25.40 13.48
C LEU A 33 23.64 -24.85 14.78
N PRO A 34 23.60 -23.52 14.96
CA PRO A 34 23.00 -22.90 16.15
C PRO A 34 21.50 -23.21 16.23
N LEU A 35 20.92 -23.15 17.44
CA LEU A 35 19.48 -23.31 17.62
C LEU A 35 18.68 -22.26 16.83
N ASN A 36 19.18 -21.02 16.80
CA ASN A 36 18.65 -19.92 16.00
C ASN A 36 19.59 -19.64 14.81
N SER A 37 19.09 -19.81 13.60
CA SER A 37 19.85 -19.69 12.35
C SER A 37 19.87 -18.27 11.78
N GLN A 38 19.21 -17.28 12.40
CA GLN A 38 19.11 -15.91 11.89
C GLN A 38 20.45 -15.19 11.78
N GLY A 39 21.47 -15.62 12.53
CA GLY A 39 22.81 -15.06 12.48
C GLY A 39 23.68 -15.56 11.32
N LEU A 40 23.37 -16.71 10.73
CA LEU A 40 24.21 -17.37 9.73
C LEU A 40 24.45 -16.53 8.45
N PRO A 41 23.45 -15.83 7.88
CA PRO A 41 23.67 -15.03 6.67
C PRO A 41 24.81 -14.03 6.80
N LYS A 42 24.88 -13.29 7.90
CA LYS A 42 25.94 -12.29 8.13
C LYS A 42 27.34 -12.89 8.31
N ALA A 43 27.42 -14.16 8.67
CA ALA A 43 28.69 -14.86 8.84
C ALA A 43 29.23 -15.47 7.53
N VAL A 44 28.34 -15.75 6.56
CA VAL A 44 28.65 -16.55 5.37
C VAL A 44 28.54 -15.76 4.07
N LEU A 45 27.60 -14.81 3.98
CA LEU A 45 27.34 -14.04 2.77
C LEU A 45 28.11 -12.73 2.77
N THR A 46 28.36 -12.22 1.57
CA THR A 46 28.98 -10.90 1.39
C THR A 46 28.02 -9.79 1.82
N GLU A 47 28.56 -8.60 2.14
CA GLU A 47 27.74 -7.44 2.48
C GLU A 47 26.76 -7.08 1.36
N ARG A 48 27.19 -7.22 0.10
CA ARG A 48 26.34 -6.95 -1.08
C ARG A 48 25.19 -7.94 -1.20
N GLU A 49 25.41 -9.22 -0.92
CA GLU A 49 24.35 -10.23 -0.91
C GLU A 49 23.33 -9.97 0.19
N ILE A 50 23.80 -9.60 1.39
CA ILE A 50 22.95 -9.19 2.51
C ILE A 50 22.15 -7.94 2.13
N GLU A 51 22.79 -6.95 1.51
CA GLU A 51 22.12 -5.74 1.05
C GLU A 51 20.96 -6.07 0.08
N ILE A 52 21.24 -6.85 -0.96
CA ILE A 52 20.23 -7.23 -1.97
C ILE A 52 19.06 -8.00 -1.35
N THR A 53 19.35 -8.92 -0.43
CA THR A 53 18.34 -9.85 0.11
C THR A 53 17.62 -9.34 1.38
N GLU A 54 18.13 -8.30 2.05
CA GLU A 54 17.51 -7.75 3.28
C GLU A 54 17.05 -6.31 3.19
N ASN A 55 17.71 -5.45 2.40
CA ASN A 55 17.52 -4.00 2.51
C ASN A 55 16.45 -3.42 1.59
N TYR A 56 15.94 -4.22 0.65
CA TYR A 56 14.95 -3.77 -0.33
C TYR A 56 13.60 -4.46 -0.09
N SER A 57 12.51 -3.68 -0.18
CA SER A 57 11.17 -4.23 -0.41
C SER A 57 11.07 -4.80 -1.84
N VAL A 58 10.04 -5.59 -2.12
CA VAL A 58 9.78 -6.13 -3.46
C VAL A 58 9.61 -4.98 -4.46
N THR A 59 8.88 -3.94 -4.07
CA THR A 59 8.63 -2.78 -4.96
C THR A 59 9.88 -1.96 -5.23
N GLU A 60 10.76 -1.77 -4.24
CA GLU A 60 12.04 -1.07 -4.40
C GLU A 60 12.98 -1.87 -5.30
N LEU A 61 13.12 -3.18 -5.06
CA LEU A 61 13.96 -4.05 -5.87
C LEU A 61 13.49 -4.09 -7.33
N LEU A 62 12.17 -4.15 -7.56
CA LEU A 62 11.59 -4.04 -8.91
C LEU A 62 11.89 -2.69 -9.57
N SER A 63 11.90 -1.59 -8.83
CA SER A 63 12.29 -0.28 -9.36
C SER A 63 13.74 -0.29 -9.83
N LEU A 64 14.65 -0.81 -8.99
CA LEU A 64 16.09 -0.90 -9.31
C LEU A 64 16.35 -1.76 -10.55
N LEU A 65 15.67 -2.91 -10.65
CA LEU A 65 15.76 -3.83 -11.80
C LEU A 65 15.24 -3.17 -13.08
N ARG A 66 14.08 -2.49 -13.02
CA ARG A 66 13.51 -1.77 -14.18
C ARG A 66 14.37 -0.61 -14.64
N GLU A 67 14.93 0.14 -13.70
CA GLU A 67 15.84 1.25 -13.98
C GLU A 67 17.25 0.78 -14.37
N ARG A 68 17.52 -0.53 -14.34
CA ARG A 68 18.83 -1.15 -14.60
C ARG A 68 19.95 -0.62 -13.70
N LYS A 69 19.59 -0.19 -12.48
CA LYS A 69 20.55 0.19 -11.44
C LYS A 69 21.25 -1.04 -10.85
N ILE A 70 20.60 -2.20 -10.95
CA ILE A 70 21.15 -3.50 -10.59
C ILE A 70 20.76 -4.50 -11.69
N LYS A 71 21.63 -5.47 -11.98
CA LYS A 71 21.35 -6.51 -12.98
C LYS A 71 20.43 -7.57 -12.40
N VAL A 72 19.57 -8.14 -13.26
CA VAL A 72 18.74 -9.30 -12.91
C VAL A 72 19.61 -10.48 -12.47
N GLU A 73 20.73 -10.72 -13.18
CA GLU A 73 21.66 -11.79 -12.84
C GLU A 73 22.29 -11.61 -11.45
N GLU A 74 22.69 -10.39 -11.09
CA GLU A 74 23.28 -10.09 -9.78
C GLU A 74 22.29 -10.39 -8.65
N VAL A 75 21.06 -9.91 -8.79
CA VAL A 75 19.98 -10.17 -7.82
C VAL A 75 19.70 -11.67 -7.73
N THR A 76 19.58 -12.35 -8.86
CA THR A 76 19.32 -13.79 -8.92
C THR A 76 20.41 -14.60 -8.22
N ARG A 77 21.69 -14.27 -8.44
CA ARG A 77 22.83 -14.92 -7.77
C ARG A 77 22.81 -14.74 -6.26
N ALA A 78 22.49 -13.54 -5.78
CA ALA A 78 22.39 -13.27 -4.34
C ALA A 78 21.31 -14.13 -3.68
N PHE A 79 20.13 -14.25 -4.30
CA PHE A 79 19.06 -15.11 -3.81
C PHE A 79 19.38 -16.61 -3.92
N LEU A 80 20.01 -17.06 -5.03
CA LEU A 80 20.46 -18.46 -5.17
C LEU A 80 21.45 -18.85 -4.07
N ARG A 81 22.45 -18.01 -3.77
CA ARG A 81 23.43 -18.25 -2.71
C ARG A 81 22.80 -18.26 -1.33
N ARG A 82 21.91 -17.31 -1.04
CA ARG A 82 21.22 -17.28 0.25
C ARG A 82 20.24 -18.44 0.41
N ALA A 83 19.61 -18.92 -0.66
CA ALA A 83 18.78 -20.11 -0.64
C ALA A 83 19.59 -21.37 -0.36
N ALA A 84 20.80 -21.50 -0.92
CA ALA A 84 21.70 -22.60 -0.57
C ALA A 84 22.12 -22.57 0.90
N LEU A 85 22.37 -21.39 1.47
CA LEU A 85 22.61 -21.25 2.91
C LEU A 85 21.37 -21.62 3.74
N ALA A 86 20.18 -21.19 3.30
CA ALA A 86 18.91 -21.56 3.93
C ALA A 86 18.70 -23.08 3.94
N GLN A 87 19.06 -23.75 2.84
CA GLN A 87 19.02 -25.21 2.74
C GLN A 87 19.94 -25.87 3.77
N ALA A 88 21.19 -25.40 3.91
CA ALA A 88 22.09 -25.90 4.93
C ALA A 88 21.52 -25.68 6.34
N ALA A 89 20.93 -24.52 6.60
CA ALA A 89 20.41 -24.15 7.91
C ALA A 89 19.10 -24.86 8.31
N THR A 90 18.22 -25.15 7.33
CA THR A 90 16.82 -25.52 7.62
C THR A 90 16.29 -26.71 6.83
N ASN A 91 17.01 -27.19 5.80
CA ASN A 91 16.57 -28.25 4.90
C ASN A 91 15.23 -27.93 4.21
N CYS A 92 15.14 -26.76 3.56
CA CYS A 92 13.91 -26.20 2.99
C CYS A 92 13.76 -26.37 1.46
N LEU A 93 14.77 -26.87 0.76
CA LEU A 93 14.79 -26.99 -0.70
C LEU A 93 14.65 -28.43 -1.19
N VAL A 94 13.90 -28.57 -2.27
CA VAL A 94 13.85 -29.75 -3.13
C VAL A 94 14.85 -29.61 -4.28
N GLU A 95 15.00 -28.40 -4.82
CA GLU A 95 15.86 -28.13 -5.98
C GLU A 95 16.26 -26.65 -5.99
N LEU A 96 17.52 -26.36 -6.31
CA LEU A 96 18.02 -25.03 -6.61
C LEU A 96 18.19 -24.91 -8.13
N MET A 97 17.40 -24.07 -8.79
CA MET A 97 17.32 -23.99 -10.25
C MET A 97 18.42 -23.09 -10.82
N TRP A 98 19.68 -23.40 -10.52
CA TRP A 98 20.81 -22.51 -10.79
C TRP A 98 20.94 -22.13 -12.27
N ASP A 99 21.02 -23.11 -13.16
CA ASP A 99 21.28 -22.87 -14.58
C ASP A 99 20.10 -22.17 -15.26
N GLU A 100 18.88 -22.63 -14.97
CA GLU A 100 17.65 -22.07 -15.51
C GLU A 100 17.44 -20.62 -15.04
N ALA A 101 17.71 -20.34 -13.76
CA ALA A 101 17.55 -19.01 -13.19
C ALA A 101 18.58 -18.03 -13.77
N ILE A 102 19.85 -18.43 -13.89
CA ILE A 102 20.90 -17.58 -14.48
C ILE A 102 20.63 -17.34 -15.96
N ALA A 103 20.26 -18.37 -16.73
CA ALA A 103 19.92 -18.21 -18.14
C ALA A 103 18.72 -17.26 -18.33
N ARG A 104 17.68 -17.40 -17.49
CA ARG A 104 16.53 -16.49 -17.50
C ARG A 104 16.93 -15.06 -17.13
N ALA A 105 17.74 -14.89 -16.10
CA ALA A 105 18.21 -13.59 -15.65
C ALA A 105 19.02 -12.87 -16.74
N GLN A 106 19.97 -13.57 -17.38
CA GLN A 106 20.75 -13.06 -18.51
C GLN A 106 19.89 -12.69 -19.71
N HIS A 107 18.89 -13.53 -20.02
CA HIS A 107 17.93 -13.20 -21.05
C HIS A 107 17.17 -11.91 -20.74
N LEU A 108 16.67 -11.74 -19.51
CA LEU A 108 15.96 -10.53 -19.09
C LEU A 108 16.85 -9.29 -19.12
N ASP A 109 18.11 -9.40 -18.68
CA ASP A 109 19.10 -8.32 -18.78
C ASP A 109 19.41 -7.93 -20.24
N SER A 110 19.30 -8.88 -21.18
CA SER A 110 19.55 -8.65 -22.62
C SER A 110 18.40 -7.97 -23.37
N LEU A 111 17.18 -7.95 -22.79
CA LEU A 111 16.03 -7.33 -23.44
C LEU A 111 16.26 -5.84 -23.67
N PRO A 112 15.73 -5.23 -24.75
CA PRO A 112 15.88 -3.79 -24.98
C PRO A 112 15.18 -2.95 -23.92
N GLU A 113 14.11 -3.47 -23.32
CA GLU A 113 13.28 -2.78 -22.33
C GLU A 113 12.67 -3.80 -21.34
N PRO A 114 12.57 -3.45 -20.04
CA PRO A 114 11.90 -4.29 -19.04
C PRO A 114 10.43 -4.57 -19.37
N LYS A 115 9.99 -5.82 -19.23
CA LYS A 115 8.60 -6.25 -19.52
C LYS A 115 7.99 -7.03 -18.35
N GLY A 116 6.68 -6.83 -18.15
CA GLY A 116 5.90 -7.53 -17.12
C GLY A 116 6.07 -6.94 -15.71
N MET A 117 5.05 -7.08 -14.86
CA MET A 117 5.01 -6.48 -13.52
C MET A 117 6.10 -7.00 -12.59
N LEU A 118 6.61 -8.21 -12.83
CA LEU A 118 7.58 -8.93 -11.99
C LEU A 118 8.98 -8.99 -12.64
N PHE A 119 9.29 -8.11 -13.60
CA PHE A 119 10.56 -8.10 -14.33
C PHE A 119 11.78 -8.31 -13.42
N GLY A 120 12.43 -9.46 -13.61
CA GLY A 120 13.67 -9.84 -12.94
C GLY A 120 13.54 -10.26 -11.47
N LEU A 121 12.33 -10.28 -10.90
CA LEU A 121 12.14 -10.60 -9.48
C LEU A 121 12.34 -12.11 -9.24
N PRO A 122 13.23 -12.53 -8.32
CA PRO A 122 13.35 -13.92 -7.93
C PRO A 122 12.14 -14.38 -7.12
N ILE A 123 11.52 -15.50 -7.53
CA ILE A 123 10.36 -16.10 -6.84
C ILE A 123 10.66 -17.57 -6.52
N SER A 124 10.43 -17.95 -5.26
CA SER A 124 10.49 -19.35 -4.82
C SER A 124 9.12 -20.03 -5.00
N THR A 125 9.14 -21.35 -5.17
CA THR A 125 7.93 -22.11 -5.48
C THR A 125 7.80 -23.39 -4.68
N LYS A 126 6.61 -23.64 -4.15
CA LYS A 126 6.29 -24.94 -3.55
C LYS A 126 6.28 -26.04 -4.61
N GLU A 127 6.96 -27.15 -4.32
CA GLU A 127 7.30 -28.19 -5.30
C GLU A 127 6.12 -28.76 -6.07
N HIS A 128 4.97 -29.04 -5.45
CA HIS A 128 3.89 -29.74 -6.16
C HIS A 128 3.22 -28.98 -7.33
N HIS A 129 3.59 -27.72 -7.58
CA HIS A 129 3.16 -26.96 -8.74
C HIS A 129 4.14 -27.18 -9.92
N GLY A 130 3.59 -27.53 -11.09
CA GLY A 130 4.39 -27.76 -12.30
C GLY A 130 4.95 -26.51 -12.96
N MET A 131 5.91 -26.69 -13.87
CA MET A 131 6.51 -25.64 -14.71
C MET A 131 6.72 -26.20 -16.13
N VAL A 132 6.90 -25.31 -17.12
CA VAL A 132 7.24 -25.68 -18.50
C VAL A 132 8.71 -26.13 -18.58
N GLY A 133 8.99 -27.22 -19.29
CA GLY A 133 10.34 -27.69 -19.59
C GLY A 133 10.47 -29.22 -19.55
N GLU A 134 11.51 -29.76 -20.19
CA GLU A 134 11.69 -31.22 -20.39
C GLU A 134 12.05 -31.98 -19.10
N ASN A 135 12.43 -31.27 -18.02
CA ASN A 135 12.92 -31.86 -16.76
C ASN A 135 12.07 -31.56 -15.51
N VAL A 136 10.84 -31.05 -15.68
CA VAL A 136 10.02 -30.62 -14.52
C VAL A 136 9.15 -31.77 -14.01
N THR A 137 9.74 -32.59 -13.15
CA THR A 137 8.99 -33.60 -12.37
C THR A 137 8.47 -32.97 -11.09
N THR A 138 7.28 -33.39 -10.66
CA THR A 138 6.75 -33.06 -9.32
C THR A 138 6.50 -34.37 -8.56
N ASN A 139 6.91 -34.46 -7.30
CA ASN A 139 6.67 -35.66 -6.49
C ASN A 139 5.55 -35.47 -5.47
N ALA A 140 5.17 -34.23 -5.16
CA ALA A 140 4.15 -33.93 -4.15
C ALA A 140 4.37 -34.65 -2.80
N SER A 141 5.63 -34.92 -2.45
CA SER A 141 6.06 -35.71 -1.29
C SER A 141 5.59 -37.17 -1.26
N PHE A 142 5.31 -37.77 -2.43
CA PHE A 142 5.12 -39.21 -2.62
C PHE A 142 6.34 -39.83 -3.31
N VAL A 143 6.90 -40.89 -2.74
CA VAL A 143 8.07 -41.58 -3.34
C VAL A 143 7.71 -42.17 -4.71
N ALA A 144 6.48 -42.67 -4.87
CA ALA A 144 5.97 -43.23 -6.13
C ALA A 144 5.97 -42.25 -7.30
N TRP A 145 6.03 -40.94 -7.02
CA TRP A 145 5.97 -39.88 -8.02
C TRP A 145 7.34 -39.26 -8.36
N ILE A 146 8.41 -39.69 -7.68
CA ILE A 146 9.78 -39.27 -8.04
C ILE A 146 10.08 -39.63 -9.50
N GLY A 147 10.64 -38.67 -10.25
CA GLY A 147 11.02 -38.86 -11.64
C GLY A 147 9.84 -38.93 -12.62
N LYS A 148 8.58 -38.79 -12.17
CA LYS A 148 7.42 -38.82 -13.05
C LYS A 148 7.17 -37.44 -13.67
N PRO A 149 7.07 -37.33 -15.01
CA PRO A 149 6.76 -36.07 -15.68
C PRO A 149 5.48 -35.42 -15.14
N HIS A 150 5.46 -34.10 -15.14
CA HIS A 150 4.29 -33.30 -14.75
C HIS A 150 4.16 -32.08 -15.68
N GLY A 151 2.93 -31.66 -15.96
CA GLY A 151 2.66 -30.55 -16.87
C GLY A 151 2.90 -29.17 -16.27
N SER A 152 2.78 -28.12 -17.07
CA SER A 152 2.90 -26.74 -16.57
C SER A 152 1.74 -26.34 -15.67
N ASN A 153 1.98 -25.36 -14.81
CA ASN A 153 0.97 -24.75 -13.96
C ASN A 153 0.61 -23.37 -14.50
N LEU A 154 -0.68 -23.11 -14.73
CA LEU A 154 -1.13 -21.87 -15.38
C LEU A 154 -0.78 -20.60 -14.57
N LEU A 155 -0.75 -20.68 -13.24
CA LEU A 155 -0.29 -19.57 -12.41
C LEU A 155 1.19 -19.30 -12.67
N TYR A 156 2.01 -20.34 -12.76
CA TYR A 156 3.46 -20.18 -12.96
C TYR A 156 3.78 -19.67 -14.36
N ASP A 157 3.05 -20.14 -15.37
CA ASP A 157 3.13 -19.62 -16.73
C ASP A 157 2.81 -18.11 -16.74
N THR A 158 1.74 -17.70 -16.03
CA THR A 158 1.36 -16.28 -15.90
C THR A 158 2.44 -15.45 -15.20
N LEU A 159 3.00 -15.93 -14.08
CA LEU A 159 4.05 -15.19 -13.35
C LEU A 159 5.36 -15.11 -14.17
N TYR A 160 5.68 -16.16 -14.91
CA TYR A 160 6.85 -16.21 -15.80
C TYR A 160 6.71 -15.20 -16.94
N ASP A 161 5.52 -15.11 -17.56
CA ASP A 161 5.19 -14.12 -18.60
C ASP A 161 5.24 -12.68 -18.06
N GLU A 162 4.90 -12.48 -16.78
CA GLU A 162 5.07 -11.21 -16.08
C GLU A 162 6.53 -10.90 -15.71
N GLY A 163 7.49 -11.73 -16.13
CA GLY A 163 8.91 -11.42 -16.12
C GLY A 163 9.69 -11.89 -14.90
N CYS A 164 9.14 -12.76 -14.05
CA CYS A 164 9.86 -13.26 -12.87
C CYS A 164 11.00 -14.25 -13.23
N VAL A 165 11.83 -14.55 -12.23
CA VAL A 165 12.86 -15.59 -12.26
C VAL A 165 12.54 -16.64 -11.20
N PHE A 166 12.10 -17.83 -11.61
CA PHE A 166 12.01 -18.96 -10.69
C PHE A 166 13.41 -19.54 -10.44
N TYR A 167 13.79 -19.67 -9.17
CA TYR A 167 15.17 -20.04 -8.80
C TYR A 167 15.28 -21.14 -7.73
N ALA A 168 14.19 -21.45 -7.03
CA ALA A 168 14.17 -22.46 -5.98
C ALA A 168 12.80 -23.15 -5.90
N ARG A 169 12.83 -24.47 -5.67
CA ARG A 169 11.65 -25.29 -5.34
C ARG A 169 11.79 -25.81 -3.91
N THR A 170 10.72 -25.70 -3.13
CA THR A 170 10.79 -25.89 -1.68
C THR A 170 10.07 -27.14 -1.17
N THR A 171 10.53 -27.63 -0.02
CA THR A 171 10.03 -28.84 0.63
C THR A 171 8.60 -28.68 1.16
N GLN A 172 7.96 -29.83 1.32
CA GLN A 172 6.58 -29.98 1.74
C GLN A 172 6.41 -31.34 2.46
N PRO A 173 5.44 -31.47 3.37
CA PRO A 173 5.24 -32.69 4.12
C PRO A 173 4.73 -33.84 3.27
N GLN A 174 4.88 -35.07 3.78
CA GLN A 174 4.26 -36.27 3.22
C GLN A 174 2.78 -36.00 2.92
N THR A 175 2.33 -36.46 1.75
CA THR A 175 0.98 -36.26 1.20
C THR A 175 0.51 -34.81 1.06
N ILE A 176 1.39 -33.80 1.20
CA ILE A 176 1.08 -32.34 1.23
C ILE A 176 0.09 -31.89 2.31
N MET A 177 -0.36 -32.78 3.20
CA MET A 177 -1.53 -32.55 4.06
C MET A 177 -1.15 -32.41 5.54
N HIS A 178 -0.19 -31.54 5.88
CA HIS A 178 0.20 -31.24 7.27
C HIS A 178 0.54 -29.77 7.49
N LEU A 179 0.26 -29.25 8.69
CA LEU A 179 0.73 -27.93 9.17
C LEU A 179 2.13 -27.99 9.82
N GLU A 180 2.94 -28.94 9.35
CA GLU A 180 4.34 -29.17 9.69
C GLU A 180 5.00 -29.81 8.47
N THR A 181 6.31 -29.60 8.26
CA THR A 181 7.00 -30.06 7.04
C THR A 181 8.02 -31.16 7.35
N ILE A 182 7.60 -32.40 7.15
CA ILE A 182 8.45 -33.60 7.15
C ILE A 182 8.00 -34.57 6.05
N SER A 183 8.95 -35.08 5.27
CA SER A 183 8.70 -36.11 4.27
C SER A 183 9.75 -37.22 4.33
N VAL A 184 9.41 -38.41 3.84
CA VAL A 184 10.38 -39.50 3.66
C VAL A 184 11.48 -39.10 2.68
N ILE A 185 11.11 -38.33 1.64
CA ILE A 185 12.03 -37.94 0.57
C ILE A 185 13.09 -36.97 1.08
N TYR A 186 12.71 -35.81 1.62
CA TYR A 186 13.67 -34.75 1.95
C TYR A 186 13.95 -34.64 3.45
N GLY A 187 13.23 -35.37 4.29
CA GLY A 187 13.36 -35.25 5.75
C GLY A 187 12.58 -34.07 6.31
N ARG A 188 13.02 -33.59 7.48
CA ARG A 188 12.37 -32.54 8.25
C ARG A 188 12.89 -31.16 7.86
N THR A 189 12.00 -30.20 7.71
CA THR A 189 12.31 -28.78 7.54
C THR A 189 12.06 -28.04 8.84
N VAL A 190 13.10 -27.44 9.40
CA VAL A 190 13.07 -26.80 10.74
C VAL A 190 12.85 -25.29 10.65
N ASN A 191 12.40 -24.68 11.75
CA ASN A 191 12.19 -23.24 11.83
C ASN A 191 13.54 -22.49 11.96
N PRO A 192 13.78 -21.41 11.19
CA PRO A 192 15.04 -20.67 11.24
C PRO A 192 15.24 -19.87 12.55
N TYR A 193 14.20 -19.60 13.33
CA TYR A 193 14.31 -18.91 14.62
C TYR A 193 14.62 -19.87 15.78
N ASN A 194 14.18 -21.13 15.67
CA ASN A 194 14.42 -22.18 16.65
C ASN A 194 14.26 -23.56 15.97
N ARG A 195 15.38 -24.27 15.78
CA ARG A 195 15.40 -25.56 15.06
C ARG A 195 14.63 -26.69 15.74
N ASP A 196 14.27 -26.55 17.02
CA ASP A 196 13.40 -27.50 17.74
C ASP A 196 11.91 -27.29 17.46
N LEU A 197 11.57 -26.23 16.72
CA LEU A 197 10.20 -25.90 16.30
C LEU A 197 10.00 -26.16 14.81
N THR A 198 8.74 -26.38 14.45
CA THR A 198 8.32 -26.56 13.06
C THR A 198 8.42 -25.28 12.24
N SER A 199 8.80 -25.39 10.97
CA SER A 199 8.62 -24.32 9.97
C SER A 199 7.13 -24.08 9.63
N GLY A 200 6.24 -24.93 10.14
CA GLY A 200 4.84 -25.01 9.71
C GLY A 200 4.71 -25.85 8.44
N GLY A 201 3.53 -25.83 7.85
CA GLY A 201 3.26 -26.59 6.64
C GLY A 201 1.88 -26.29 6.07
N SER A 202 1.55 -26.77 4.88
CA SER A 202 2.40 -27.64 4.05
C SER A 202 3.39 -26.88 3.18
N SER A 203 3.38 -25.54 3.18
CA SER A 203 4.37 -24.70 2.51
C SER A 203 5.54 -24.35 3.46
N GLY A 204 6.04 -25.32 4.23
CA GLY A 204 7.07 -25.06 5.25
C GLY A 204 8.47 -24.85 4.69
N GLY A 205 8.77 -25.39 3.51
CA GLY A 205 9.99 -25.03 2.79
C GLY A 205 9.98 -23.54 2.38
N GLU A 206 8.85 -23.03 1.86
CA GLU A 206 8.68 -21.60 1.57
C GLU A 206 8.88 -20.74 2.82
N SER A 207 8.25 -21.09 3.95
CA SER A 207 8.41 -20.31 5.19
C SER A 207 9.82 -20.36 5.73
N ALA A 208 10.49 -21.51 5.76
CA ALA A 208 11.87 -21.59 6.23
C ALA A 208 12.82 -20.75 5.34
N LEU A 209 12.61 -20.78 4.02
CA LEU A 209 13.37 -19.98 3.06
C LEU A 209 13.12 -18.46 3.23
N LEU A 210 11.86 -18.04 3.30
CA LEU A 210 11.48 -16.63 3.54
C LEU A 210 11.93 -16.14 4.92
N GLY A 211 11.82 -17.00 5.93
CA GLY A 211 12.13 -16.70 7.33
C GLY A 211 13.61 -16.41 7.57
N ILE A 212 14.50 -16.87 6.69
CA ILE A 212 15.93 -16.51 6.68
C ILE A 212 16.28 -15.56 5.52
N ARG A 213 15.27 -14.93 4.88
CA ARG A 213 15.37 -14.05 3.70
C ARG A 213 16.08 -14.66 2.48
N GLY A 214 16.12 -15.99 2.39
CA GLY A 214 16.59 -16.68 1.19
C GLY A 214 15.63 -16.55 0.01
N SER A 215 14.42 -16.03 0.26
CA SER A 215 13.46 -15.55 -0.73
C SER A 215 12.85 -14.23 -0.25
N ILE A 216 12.34 -13.42 -1.18
CA ILE A 216 11.57 -12.21 -0.89
C ILE A 216 10.07 -12.40 -1.16
N LEU A 217 9.73 -13.24 -2.15
CA LEU A 217 8.37 -13.60 -2.54
C LEU A 217 8.33 -15.08 -2.95
N GLY A 218 7.36 -15.80 -2.44
CA GLY A 218 7.18 -17.22 -2.66
C GLY A 218 5.72 -17.60 -2.94
N VAL A 219 5.50 -18.76 -3.56
CA VAL A 219 4.15 -19.26 -3.85
C VAL A 219 3.84 -20.52 -3.06
N GLY A 220 2.91 -20.38 -2.11
CA GLY A 220 2.35 -21.49 -1.34
C GLY A 220 1.02 -21.99 -1.89
N GLY A 221 0.44 -22.98 -1.21
CA GLY A 221 -0.92 -23.45 -1.44
C GLY A 221 -1.62 -23.72 -0.11
N ASP A 222 -2.93 -23.49 -0.03
CA ASP A 222 -3.70 -23.52 1.22
C ASP A 222 -5.08 -24.18 1.04
N ILE A 223 -5.24 -25.36 1.65
CA ILE A 223 -6.50 -26.11 1.78
C ILE A 223 -7.00 -26.21 3.23
N GLY A 224 -6.12 -25.93 4.20
CA GLY A 224 -6.42 -25.98 5.64
C GLY A 224 -5.59 -25.01 6.51
N GLY A 225 -4.82 -24.12 5.91
CA GLY A 225 -3.86 -23.24 6.61
C GLY A 225 -2.46 -23.20 6.01
N SER A 226 -2.22 -23.93 4.93
CA SER A 226 -0.87 -24.20 4.42
C SER A 226 -0.09 -23.02 3.83
N ILE A 227 -0.70 -21.84 3.72
CA ILE A 227 0.01 -20.55 3.51
C ILE A 227 0.16 -19.83 4.86
N ARG A 228 -0.92 -19.79 5.62
CA ARG A 228 -1.08 -18.94 6.81
C ARG A 228 -0.29 -19.43 8.03
N CYS A 229 -0.45 -20.70 8.40
CA CYS A 229 0.28 -21.32 9.51
C CYS A 229 1.81 -21.24 9.33
N PRO A 230 2.41 -21.67 8.19
CA PRO A 230 3.85 -21.57 8.01
C PRO A 230 4.33 -20.12 7.94
N ALA A 231 3.58 -19.20 7.33
CA ALA A 231 3.92 -17.77 7.36
C ALA A 231 3.94 -17.22 8.80
N ALA A 232 2.94 -17.60 9.61
CA ALA A 232 2.82 -17.16 11.00
C ALA A 232 3.98 -17.65 11.87
N HIS A 233 4.41 -18.90 11.67
CA HIS A 233 5.46 -19.57 12.45
C HIS A 233 6.86 -18.96 12.25
N VAL A 234 7.09 -18.25 11.14
CA VAL A 234 8.39 -17.61 10.83
C VAL A 234 8.28 -16.08 10.75
N GLY A 235 7.12 -15.51 11.09
CA GLY A 235 6.93 -14.06 11.15
C GLY A 235 6.96 -13.37 9.79
N VAL A 236 6.36 -13.96 8.76
CA VAL A 236 6.23 -13.36 7.43
C VAL A 236 4.76 -13.21 7.03
N TYR A 237 4.49 -12.52 5.93
CA TYR A 237 3.14 -12.36 5.42
C TYR A 237 2.72 -13.55 4.58
N GLY A 238 1.44 -13.89 4.64
CA GLY A 238 0.84 -14.89 3.77
C GLY A 238 -0.59 -14.53 3.46
N PHE A 239 -1.03 -14.74 2.22
CA PHE A 239 -2.41 -14.48 1.81
C PHE A 239 -3.02 -15.72 1.18
N LYS A 240 -4.14 -16.17 1.75
CA LYS A 240 -5.02 -17.18 1.17
C LYS A 240 -6.17 -16.46 0.45
N PRO A 241 -6.22 -16.49 -0.90
CA PRO A 241 -7.34 -15.94 -1.65
C PRO A 241 -8.64 -16.74 -1.45
N THR A 242 -9.74 -16.21 -1.95
CA THR A 242 -10.97 -16.97 -2.18
C THR A 242 -10.70 -18.11 -3.18
N LEU A 243 -11.36 -19.26 -3.01
CA LEU A 243 -11.28 -20.36 -3.96
C LEU A 243 -11.67 -19.91 -5.37
N LYS A 244 -11.06 -20.52 -6.38
CA LYS A 244 -11.31 -20.23 -7.80
C LYS A 244 -11.04 -18.77 -8.19
N ARG A 245 -10.27 -18.01 -7.38
CA ARG A 245 -9.73 -16.71 -7.79
C ARG A 245 -8.44 -16.85 -8.59
N ILE A 246 -7.60 -17.80 -8.22
CA ILE A 246 -6.36 -18.17 -8.90
C ILE A 246 -6.47 -19.63 -9.36
N SER A 247 -5.92 -19.93 -10.53
CA SER A 247 -5.93 -21.29 -11.10
C SER A 247 -5.08 -22.25 -10.27
N VAL A 248 -5.63 -23.45 -10.05
CA VAL A 248 -4.92 -24.62 -9.54
C VAL A 248 -4.54 -25.59 -10.68
N MET A 249 -4.86 -25.25 -11.93
CA MET A 249 -4.60 -26.10 -13.09
C MET A 249 -3.10 -26.37 -13.21
N GLY A 250 -2.74 -27.65 -13.32
CA GLY A 250 -1.34 -28.09 -13.32
C GLY A 250 -0.72 -28.22 -11.93
N GLY A 251 -1.50 -28.22 -10.84
CA GLY A 251 -1.05 -28.70 -9.53
C GLY A 251 -1.08 -30.24 -9.45
N ARG A 252 -0.14 -30.84 -8.70
CA ARG A 252 -0.13 -32.29 -8.41
C ARG A 252 -0.52 -32.56 -6.96
N ALA A 253 -1.57 -33.35 -6.75
CA ALA A 253 -2.05 -33.74 -5.42
C ALA A 253 -2.83 -35.06 -5.55
N PRO A 254 -2.97 -35.85 -4.46
CA PRO A 254 -3.90 -36.96 -4.45
C PRO A 254 -5.34 -36.44 -4.50
N MET A 255 -6.27 -37.24 -5.00
CA MET A 255 -7.69 -36.92 -5.08
C MET A 255 -7.97 -35.65 -5.89
N ALA A 256 -7.29 -35.49 -7.04
CA ALA A 256 -7.34 -34.26 -7.85
C ALA A 256 -8.77 -33.86 -8.28
N GLY A 257 -9.70 -34.81 -8.40
CA GLY A 257 -11.11 -34.55 -8.74
C GLY A 257 -12.01 -34.14 -7.57
N LYS A 258 -11.47 -33.99 -6.35
CA LYS A 258 -12.25 -33.74 -5.13
C LYS A 258 -12.65 -32.27 -4.99
N GLU A 259 -13.94 -31.97 -5.15
CA GLU A 259 -14.48 -30.60 -5.07
C GLU A 259 -15.03 -30.19 -3.69
N THR A 260 -14.93 -31.04 -2.66
CA THR A 260 -15.53 -30.81 -1.34
C THR A 260 -14.95 -29.60 -0.59
N ILE A 261 -13.63 -29.59 -0.39
CA ILE A 261 -12.85 -28.45 0.10
C ILE A 261 -11.63 -28.35 -0.81
N ALA A 262 -11.61 -27.34 -1.68
CA ALA A 262 -10.54 -27.16 -2.65
C ALA A 262 -9.36 -26.39 -2.04
N SER A 263 -8.19 -26.52 -2.67
CA SER A 263 -7.00 -25.72 -2.37
C SER A 263 -7.02 -24.42 -3.17
N THR A 264 -6.27 -23.42 -2.70
CA THR A 264 -5.97 -22.20 -3.46
C THR A 264 -4.48 -21.85 -3.33
N PRO A 265 -3.80 -21.47 -4.41
CA PRO A 265 -2.46 -20.91 -4.33
C PRO A 265 -2.50 -19.46 -3.86
N GLY A 266 -1.39 -18.96 -3.33
CA GLY A 266 -1.30 -17.57 -2.88
C GLY A 266 0.11 -17.18 -2.45
N PRO A 267 0.35 -15.87 -2.25
CA PRO A 267 1.68 -15.36 -1.94
C PRO A 267 2.06 -15.60 -0.48
N MET A 268 3.34 -15.88 -0.28
CA MET A 268 4.06 -15.73 0.99
C MET A 268 5.22 -14.78 0.75
N THR A 269 5.45 -13.82 1.64
CA THR A 269 6.38 -12.71 1.37
C THR A 269 6.86 -12.07 2.66
N VAL A 270 8.04 -11.47 2.60
CA VAL A 270 8.59 -10.65 3.69
C VAL A 270 8.20 -9.17 3.58
N ASP A 271 7.50 -8.82 2.49
CA ASP A 271 7.02 -7.50 2.13
C ASP A 271 5.49 -7.54 1.97
N ARG A 272 4.77 -6.77 2.79
CA ARG A 272 3.29 -6.75 2.81
C ARG A 272 2.70 -6.18 1.53
N GLU A 273 3.34 -5.21 0.88
CA GLU A 273 2.86 -4.60 -0.36
C GLU A 273 2.88 -5.63 -1.50
N ALA A 274 3.77 -6.63 -1.41
CA ALA A 274 3.88 -7.71 -2.40
C ALA A 274 2.64 -8.63 -2.44
N LEU A 275 1.82 -8.67 -1.39
CA LEU A 275 0.57 -9.45 -1.40
C LEU A 275 -0.37 -8.97 -2.51
N GLU A 276 -0.57 -7.66 -2.62
CA GLU A 276 -1.43 -7.07 -3.66
C GLU A 276 -0.78 -7.18 -5.05
N LEU A 277 0.54 -6.94 -5.15
CA LEU A 277 1.28 -7.09 -6.40
C LEU A 277 1.14 -8.50 -6.98
N PHE A 278 1.33 -9.53 -6.14
CA PHE A 278 1.20 -10.91 -6.57
C PHE A 278 -0.21 -11.22 -7.09
N MET A 279 -1.24 -10.74 -6.41
CA MET A 279 -2.62 -10.96 -6.86
C MET A 279 -2.89 -10.27 -8.20
N LYS A 280 -2.33 -9.07 -8.44
CA LYS A 280 -2.42 -8.40 -9.75
C LYS A 280 -1.71 -9.20 -10.83
N ALA A 281 -0.46 -9.62 -10.58
CA ALA A 281 0.33 -10.40 -11.53
C ALA A 281 -0.34 -11.74 -11.88
N SER A 282 -0.89 -12.44 -10.87
CA SER A 282 -1.58 -13.73 -11.04
C SER A 282 -2.82 -13.67 -11.93
N LEU A 283 -3.39 -12.48 -12.14
CA LEU A 283 -4.60 -12.27 -12.95
C LEU A 283 -4.32 -11.55 -14.27
N ALA A 284 -3.07 -11.18 -14.54
CA ALA A 284 -2.69 -10.32 -15.67
C ALA A 284 -3.00 -10.96 -17.03
N SER A 285 -2.74 -12.27 -17.15
CA SER A 285 -3.02 -13.07 -18.36
C SER A 285 -4.52 -13.34 -18.59
N LYS A 286 -5.39 -12.92 -17.66
CA LYS A 286 -6.83 -13.27 -17.64
C LYS A 286 -7.02 -14.80 -17.65
N PRO A 287 -6.51 -15.52 -16.64
CA PRO A 287 -6.37 -16.98 -16.65
C PRO A 287 -7.69 -17.74 -16.85
N TRP A 288 -8.84 -17.11 -16.55
CA TRP A 288 -10.17 -17.67 -16.80
C TRP A 288 -10.49 -17.90 -18.28
N LYS A 289 -9.68 -17.37 -19.21
CA LYS A 289 -9.77 -17.72 -20.65
C LYS A 289 -9.29 -19.13 -20.96
N ILE A 290 -8.47 -19.71 -20.07
CA ILE A 290 -7.88 -21.04 -20.23
C ILE A 290 -8.49 -22.00 -19.20
N ASP A 291 -8.60 -21.57 -17.94
CA ASP A 291 -9.22 -22.35 -16.86
C ASP A 291 -10.68 -21.91 -16.63
N PRO A 292 -11.67 -22.64 -17.16
CA PRO A 292 -13.09 -22.26 -17.04
C PRO A 292 -13.64 -22.45 -15.63
N SER A 293 -12.88 -23.05 -14.70
CA SER A 293 -13.32 -23.23 -13.32
C SER A 293 -13.25 -21.93 -12.51
N LEU A 294 -12.55 -20.91 -13.00
CA LEU A 294 -12.30 -19.66 -12.29
C LEU A 294 -13.51 -18.71 -12.24
N THR A 295 -13.60 -17.97 -11.14
CA THR A 295 -14.49 -16.81 -11.05
C THR A 295 -13.86 -15.64 -11.80
N VAL A 296 -14.54 -15.16 -12.84
CA VAL A 296 -14.09 -14.01 -13.64
C VAL A 296 -14.19 -12.74 -12.81
N LYS A 297 -13.05 -12.29 -12.26
CA LYS A 297 -12.94 -11.05 -11.50
C LYS A 297 -11.54 -10.46 -11.62
N GLU A 298 -11.43 -9.32 -12.30
CA GLU A 298 -10.19 -8.54 -12.37
C GLU A 298 -9.85 -7.95 -10.98
N TRP A 299 -8.57 -7.67 -10.72
CA TRP A 299 -8.15 -7.04 -9.47
C TRP A 299 -8.55 -5.57 -9.46
N THR A 300 -9.47 -5.19 -8.56
CA THR A 300 -9.89 -3.79 -8.40
C THR A 300 -9.32 -3.21 -7.10
N PRO A 301 -8.36 -2.28 -7.16
CA PRO A 301 -7.82 -1.62 -5.97
C PRO A 301 -8.95 -1.02 -5.12
N TYR A 302 -8.82 -1.12 -3.80
CA TYR A 302 -9.84 -0.64 -2.87
C TYR A 302 -9.24 0.29 -1.81
N THR A 303 -9.96 1.38 -1.54
CA THR A 303 -9.63 2.32 -0.46
C THR A 303 -10.78 2.39 0.53
N PHE A 304 -10.48 2.25 1.81
CA PHE A 304 -11.49 2.41 2.87
C PHE A 304 -11.89 3.88 3.02
N THR A 305 -13.19 4.14 3.05
CA THR A 305 -13.76 5.50 3.17
C THR A 305 -14.17 5.88 4.59
N ARG A 306 -14.13 4.92 5.51
CA ARG A 306 -14.43 5.05 6.94
C ARG A 306 -13.48 4.17 7.77
N PRO A 307 -13.31 4.43 9.07
CA PRO A 307 -12.64 3.50 9.98
C PRO A 307 -13.26 2.10 9.91
N LEU A 308 -12.43 1.07 10.13
CA LEU A 308 -12.88 -0.32 10.13
C LEU A 308 -13.64 -0.65 11.41
N LYS A 309 -14.62 -1.54 11.30
CA LYS A 309 -15.16 -2.31 12.42
C LYS A 309 -14.49 -3.68 12.45
N VAL A 310 -13.61 -3.88 13.43
CA VAL A 310 -12.78 -5.07 13.61
C VAL A 310 -13.41 -5.95 14.68
N ALA A 311 -13.79 -7.17 14.34
CA ALA A 311 -14.22 -8.15 15.34
C ALA A 311 -13.02 -9.00 15.78
N VAL A 312 -12.86 -9.25 17.07
CA VAL A 312 -11.75 -10.03 17.62
C VAL A 312 -12.25 -11.39 18.08
N MET A 313 -11.76 -12.46 17.46
CA MET A 313 -12.00 -13.83 17.92
C MET A 313 -10.89 -14.21 18.89
N TRP A 314 -11.15 -14.06 20.19
CA TRP A 314 -10.19 -14.30 21.26
C TRP A 314 -9.81 -15.78 21.42
N TRP A 315 -10.73 -16.67 21.06
CA TRP A 315 -10.58 -18.11 21.02
C TRP A 315 -11.64 -18.68 20.08
N ASP A 316 -11.46 -19.90 19.61
CA ASP A 316 -12.38 -20.55 18.65
C ASP A 316 -13.53 -21.34 19.30
N GLY A 317 -13.60 -21.36 20.63
CA GLY A 317 -14.57 -22.18 21.37
C GLY A 317 -14.08 -23.59 21.71
N VAL A 318 -12.90 -23.99 21.24
CA VAL A 318 -12.36 -25.35 21.39
C VAL A 318 -11.00 -25.35 22.09
N VAL A 319 -10.03 -24.55 21.62
CA VAL A 319 -8.66 -24.48 22.15
C VAL A 319 -8.34 -23.05 22.54
N GLN A 320 -7.87 -22.83 23.77
CA GLN A 320 -7.42 -21.53 24.23
C GLN A 320 -6.04 -21.19 23.64
N PRO A 321 -5.85 -19.98 23.09
CA PRO A 321 -4.52 -19.55 22.65
C PRO A 321 -3.52 -19.46 23.81
N HIS A 322 -2.26 -19.78 23.51
CA HIS A 322 -1.14 -19.58 24.44
C HIS A 322 -1.00 -18.09 24.82
N PRO A 323 -0.38 -17.78 25.98
CA PRO A 323 -0.15 -16.40 26.43
C PRO A 323 0.38 -15.42 25.36
N PRO A 324 1.41 -15.74 24.55
CA PRO A 324 1.92 -14.79 23.55
C PRO A 324 0.90 -14.43 22.48
N MET A 325 0.05 -15.38 22.09
CA MET A 325 -1.00 -15.17 21.08
C MET A 325 -2.12 -14.29 21.66
N THR A 326 -2.51 -14.54 22.91
CA THR A 326 -3.50 -13.70 23.62
C THR A 326 -2.97 -12.27 23.80
N ARG A 327 -1.69 -12.10 24.15
CA ARG A 327 -1.05 -10.79 24.25
C ARG A 327 -1.05 -10.07 22.90
N ALA A 328 -0.66 -10.74 21.82
CA ALA A 328 -0.68 -10.16 20.48
C ALA A 328 -2.10 -9.70 20.07
N LEU A 329 -3.14 -10.50 20.32
CA LEU A 329 -4.53 -10.09 20.07
C LEU A 329 -4.90 -8.81 20.83
N THR A 330 -4.55 -8.74 22.12
CA THR A 330 -4.81 -7.58 22.97
C THR A 330 -4.10 -6.33 22.45
N GLU A 331 -2.80 -6.43 22.18
CA GLU A 331 -1.99 -5.32 21.67
C GLU A 331 -2.55 -4.77 20.35
N VAL A 332 -2.92 -5.65 19.40
CA VAL A 332 -3.50 -5.23 18.12
C VAL A 332 -4.91 -4.66 18.28
N ALA A 333 -5.74 -5.25 19.14
CA ALA A 333 -7.08 -4.73 19.43
C ALA A 333 -7.01 -3.32 20.04
N GLU A 334 -6.09 -3.09 20.98
CA GLU A 334 -5.85 -1.77 21.57
C GLU A 334 -5.31 -0.76 20.55
N ALA A 335 -4.38 -1.18 19.70
CA ALA A 335 -3.87 -0.36 18.61
C ALA A 335 -4.98 0.07 17.64
N CYS A 336 -5.88 -0.86 17.28
CA CYS A 336 -7.04 -0.56 16.45
C CYS A 336 -7.96 0.48 17.12
N ARG A 337 -8.25 0.33 18.41
CA ARG A 337 -9.04 1.32 19.18
C ARG A 337 -8.37 2.70 19.18
N LYS A 338 -7.06 2.75 19.43
CA LYS A 338 -6.27 4.00 19.39
C LYS A 338 -6.27 4.67 18.01
N ALA A 339 -6.34 3.87 16.94
CA ALA A 339 -6.46 4.34 15.56
C ALA A 339 -7.88 4.82 15.18
N GLY A 340 -8.84 4.78 16.11
CA GLY A 340 -10.23 5.19 15.87
C GLY A 340 -11.08 4.13 15.16
N MET A 341 -10.62 2.87 15.14
CA MET A 341 -11.42 1.74 14.65
C MET A 341 -12.40 1.29 15.74
N GLU A 342 -13.57 0.82 15.32
CA GLU A 342 -14.51 0.15 16.22
C GLU A 342 -14.01 -1.29 16.43
N VAL A 343 -13.84 -1.69 17.69
CA VAL A 343 -13.39 -3.05 18.03
C VAL A 343 -14.46 -3.74 18.85
N VAL A 344 -14.96 -4.86 18.33
CA VAL A 344 -16.03 -5.67 18.94
C VAL A 344 -15.56 -7.12 19.13
N ASP A 345 -16.24 -7.88 19.96
CA ASP A 345 -15.93 -9.30 20.14
C ASP A 345 -16.59 -10.15 19.04
N TRP A 346 -15.88 -11.15 18.56
CA TRP A 346 -16.40 -12.22 17.72
C TRP A 346 -16.59 -13.47 18.57
N ASP A 347 -17.82 -13.75 18.98
CA ASP A 347 -18.14 -14.96 19.74
C ASP A 347 -18.22 -16.18 18.82
N ALA A 348 -17.19 -17.03 18.89
CA ALA A 348 -17.09 -18.26 18.11
C ALA A 348 -17.89 -19.43 18.72
N VAL A 349 -18.24 -19.39 20.01
CA VAL A 349 -18.86 -20.53 20.72
C VAL A 349 -20.20 -20.94 20.08
N PRO A 350 -21.12 -20.01 19.77
CA PRO A 350 -22.39 -20.36 19.11
C PRO A 350 -22.22 -20.83 17.65
N LEU A 351 -20.99 -20.80 17.12
CA LEU A 351 -20.67 -21.17 15.75
C LEU A 351 -20.01 -22.56 15.65
N PHE A 352 -19.82 -23.27 16.77
CA PHE A 352 -19.45 -24.70 16.83
C PHE A 352 -18.26 -25.07 15.93
N HIS A 353 -17.06 -24.53 16.21
CA HIS A 353 -15.85 -24.83 15.42
C HIS A 353 -15.38 -26.28 15.59
N ASP A 354 -15.78 -26.97 16.66
CA ASP A 354 -15.63 -28.41 16.84
C ASP A 354 -16.43 -29.20 15.80
N LYS A 355 -17.71 -28.85 15.59
CA LYS A 355 -18.53 -29.42 14.51
C LYS A 355 -17.96 -29.11 13.14
N ALA A 356 -17.37 -27.93 12.96
CA ALA A 356 -16.70 -27.61 11.71
C ALA A 356 -15.51 -28.54 11.45
N TRP A 357 -14.72 -28.88 12.48
CA TRP A 357 -13.63 -29.87 12.35
C TRP A 357 -14.13 -31.25 11.93
N ASP A 358 -15.24 -31.72 12.51
CA ASP A 358 -15.88 -32.98 12.09
C ASP A 358 -16.17 -32.96 10.58
N ILE A 359 -16.87 -31.92 10.10
CA ILE A 359 -17.19 -31.75 8.67
C ILE A 359 -15.90 -31.68 7.82
N ILE A 360 -14.90 -30.91 8.27
CA ILE A 360 -13.63 -30.71 7.56
C ILE A 360 -12.88 -32.02 7.39
N SER A 361 -12.71 -32.78 8.48
CA SER A 361 -11.92 -34.00 8.49
C SER A 361 -12.49 -35.06 7.53
N GLU A 362 -13.82 -35.22 7.50
CA GLU A 362 -14.52 -36.10 6.55
C GLU A 362 -14.36 -35.60 5.10
N LEU A 363 -14.56 -34.31 4.87
CA LEU A 363 -14.49 -33.73 3.52
C LEU A 363 -13.07 -33.63 2.95
N TYR A 364 -12.03 -33.68 3.79
CA TYR A 364 -10.65 -33.80 3.29
C TYR A 364 -10.35 -35.16 2.68
N TRP A 365 -10.95 -36.22 3.24
CA TRP A 365 -10.69 -37.61 2.89
C TRP A 365 -12.00 -38.37 2.63
N PRO A 366 -12.79 -37.99 1.61
CA PRO A 366 -14.06 -38.65 1.35
C PRO A 366 -13.92 -40.12 0.94
N ASP A 367 -12.73 -40.53 0.50
CA ASP A 367 -12.35 -41.92 0.20
C ASP A 367 -11.71 -42.64 1.41
N GLY A 368 -11.67 -42.01 2.59
CA GLY A 368 -10.97 -42.52 3.76
C GLY A 368 -9.44 -42.47 3.65
N GLY A 369 -8.88 -41.70 2.71
CA GLY A 369 -7.44 -41.63 2.45
C GLY A 369 -6.90 -42.77 1.59
N GLU A 370 -7.78 -43.56 0.99
CA GLU A 370 -7.43 -44.74 0.19
C GLU A 370 -6.44 -44.42 -0.94
N GLU A 371 -6.67 -43.36 -1.73
CA GLU A 371 -5.78 -43.00 -2.84
C GLU A 371 -4.38 -42.64 -2.36
N ALA A 372 -4.28 -41.82 -1.29
CA ALA A 372 -3.00 -41.42 -0.73
C ALA A 372 -2.24 -42.61 -0.11
N LEU A 373 -2.93 -43.45 0.66
CA LEU A 373 -2.34 -44.65 1.29
C LEU A 373 -1.85 -45.65 0.24
N LYS A 374 -2.64 -45.94 -0.79
CA LYS A 374 -2.23 -46.82 -1.90
C LYS A 374 -1.05 -46.27 -2.69
N THR A 375 -1.00 -44.94 -2.88
CA THR A 375 0.13 -44.30 -3.57
C THR A 375 1.44 -44.47 -2.78
N MET A 376 1.39 -44.35 -1.44
CA MET A 376 2.54 -44.63 -0.58
C MET A 376 2.92 -46.12 -0.60
N GLU A 377 1.94 -47.00 -0.47
CA GLU A 377 2.11 -48.46 -0.51
C GLU A 377 2.80 -48.92 -1.80
N ALA A 378 2.44 -48.35 -2.96
CA ALA A 378 3.04 -48.68 -4.26
C ALA A 378 4.55 -48.46 -4.32
N SER A 379 5.09 -47.58 -3.49
CA SER A 379 6.54 -47.37 -3.35
C SER A 379 7.16 -48.11 -2.16
N GLY A 380 6.34 -48.54 -1.20
CA GLY A 380 6.78 -49.10 0.08
C GLY A 380 7.30 -48.05 1.07
N GLU A 381 6.98 -46.76 0.88
CA GLU A 381 7.35 -45.72 1.84
C GLU A 381 6.52 -45.82 3.14
N PRO A 382 7.12 -45.54 4.32
CA PRO A 382 6.40 -45.60 5.58
C PRO A 382 5.43 -44.43 5.76
N VAL A 383 4.29 -44.69 6.41
CA VAL A 383 3.36 -43.63 6.85
C VAL A 383 3.96 -42.90 8.05
N LEU A 384 4.18 -41.59 7.93
CA LEU A 384 4.74 -40.77 9.01
C LEU A 384 3.70 -40.48 10.12
N PRO A 385 4.14 -40.15 11.37
CA PRO A 385 3.24 -39.99 12.50
C PRO A 385 2.07 -39.03 12.28
N LEU A 386 2.30 -37.86 11.67
CA LEU A 386 1.22 -36.90 11.40
C LEU A 386 0.26 -37.41 10.31
N THR A 387 0.74 -38.13 9.29
CA THR A 387 -0.11 -38.75 8.26
C THR A 387 -1.00 -39.82 8.87
N LYS A 388 -0.44 -40.65 9.76
CA LYS A 388 -1.21 -41.61 10.55
C LYS A 388 -2.26 -40.91 11.40
N PHE A 389 -1.88 -39.85 12.11
CA PHE A 389 -2.81 -39.06 12.94
C PHE A 389 -4.00 -38.51 12.14
N ILE A 390 -3.77 -37.89 10.98
CA ILE A 390 -4.85 -37.22 10.23
C ILE A 390 -5.71 -38.19 9.41
N ILE A 391 -5.15 -39.28 8.88
CA ILE A 391 -5.90 -40.22 8.03
C ILE A 391 -6.47 -41.38 8.84
N GLN A 392 -5.70 -41.96 9.76
CA GLN A 392 -6.04 -43.24 10.40
C GLN A 392 -6.55 -43.09 11.84
N GLU A 393 -6.22 -42.00 12.54
CA GLU A 393 -6.60 -41.79 13.95
C GLU A 393 -7.76 -40.79 14.12
N GLN A 394 -8.13 -40.05 13.07
CA GLN A 394 -9.32 -39.19 13.11
C GLN A 394 -10.60 -40.05 13.08
N PRO A 395 -11.51 -39.91 14.06
CA PRO A 395 -12.63 -40.84 14.23
C PRO A 395 -13.66 -40.79 13.10
N LYS A 396 -13.68 -39.69 12.34
CA LYS A 396 -14.66 -39.43 11.28
C LYS A 396 -14.14 -39.78 9.88
N VAL A 397 -12.82 -39.91 9.69
CA VAL A 397 -12.23 -40.20 8.38
C VAL A 397 -12.57 -41.63 7.98
N LYS A 398 -13.37 -41.78 6.92
CA LYS A 398 -13.79 -43.07 6.37
C LYS A 398 -14.12 -42.94 4.89
N ASN A 399 -14.28 -44.08 4.22
CA ASN A 399 -14.77 -44.12 2.84
C ASN A 399 -16.29 -43.84 2.83
N HIS A 400 -16.72 -42.82 2.10
CA HIS A 400 -18.11 -42.38 2.00
C HIS A 400 -18.76 -42.84 0.70
N THR A 401 -20.00 -43.32 0.79
CA THR A 401 -20.86 -43.45 -0.38
C THR A 401 -21.20 -42.07 -0.97
N GLN A 402 -21.60 -42.02 -2.24
CA GLN A 402 -22.00 -40.78 -2.89
C GLN A 402 -23.12 -40.03 -2.13
N HIS A 403 -24.09 -40.75 -1.57
CA HIS A 403 -25.19 -40.15 -0.82
C HIS A 403 -24.75 -39.58 0.54
N GLU A 404 -23.82 -40.26 1.23
CA GLU A 404 -23.20 -39.72 2.45
C GLU A 404 -22.39 -38.45 2.14
N LEU A 405 -21.62 -38.47 1.04
CA LEU A 405 -20.86 -37.31 0.59
C LEU A 405 -21.76 -36.10 0.26
N TRP A 406 -22.89 -36.33 -0.41
CA TRP A 406 -23.89 -35.29 -0.67
C TRP A 406 -24.47 -34.72 0.61
N LYS A 407 -24.79 -35.57 1.58
CA LYS A 407 -25.27 -35.12 2.90
C LYS A 407 -24.22 -34.24 3.59
N LEU A 408 -22.96 -34.65 3.60
CA LEU A 408 -21.86 -33.84 4.17
C LEU A 408 -21.67 -32.51 3.43
N CYS A 409 -21.81 -32.50 2.10
CA CYS A 409 -21.78 -31.25 1.33
C CYS A 409 -22.93 -30.32 1.71
N THR A 410 -24.12 -30.84 1.97
CA THR A 410 -25.26 -30.05 2.48
C THR A 410 -24.95 -29.49 3.87
N GLU A 411 -24.38 -30.29 4.77
CA GLU A 411 -23.98 -29.83 6.11
C GLU A 411 -22.92 -28.71 6.05
N ARG A 412 -21.97 -28.80 5.11
CA ARG A 412 -21.02 -27.72 4.81
C ARG A 412 -21.73 -26.44 4.38
N GLU A 413 -22.71 -26.52 3.47
CA GLU A 413 -23.45 -25.33 3.01
C GLU A 413 -24.30 -24.72 4.12
N ASP A 414 -24.95 -25.54 4.95
CA ASP A 414 -25.70 -25.08 6.12
C ASP A 414 -24.79 -24.35 7.11
N TYR A 415 -23.60 -24.90 7.34
CA TYR A 415 -22.58 -24.28 8.20
C TYR A 415 -22.10 -22.93 7.62
N ARG A 416 -21.79 -22.86 6.32
CA ARG A 416 -21.44 -21.62 5.61
C ARG A 416 -22.53 -20.56 5.75
N ALA A 417 -23.79 -20.96 5.55
CA ALA A 417 -24.94 -20.08 5.66
C ALA A 417 -25.13 -19.57 7.10
N ALA A 418 -24.92 -20.42 8.11
CA ALA A 418 -24.99 -20.02 9.51
C ALA A 418 -23.92 -18.97 9.85
N TYR A 419 -22.67 -19.19 9.42
CA TYR A 419 -21.57 -18.25 9.66
C TYR A 419 -21.77 -16.91 8.92
N ALA A 420 -22.25 -16.96 7.67
CA ALA A 420 -22.58 -15.76 6.91
C ALA A 420 -23.70 -14.94 7.58
N ARG A 421 -24.73 -15.61 8.13
CA ARG A 421 -25.79 -14.96 8.92
C ARG A 421 -25.24 -14.34 10.21
N ALA A 422 -24.37 -15.04 10.94
CA ALA A 422 -23.72 -14.50 12.12
C ALA A 422 -22.95 -13.22 11.79
N TRP A 423 -22.20 -13.21 10.68
CA TRP A 423 -21.50 -12.02 10.21
C TRP A 423 -22.47 -10.88 9.87
N THR A 424 -23.52 -11.16 9.11
CA THR A 424 -24.52 -10.13 8.76
C THR A 424 -25.24 -9.57 9.98
N ASN A 425 -25.51 -10.41 10.99
CA ASN A 425 -26.14 -9.97 12.23
C ASN A 425 -25.30 -8.95 13.03
N THR A 426 -23.99 -8.87 12.80
CA THR A 426 -23.16 -7.80 13.40
C THR A 426 -23.51 -6.40 12.91
N GLY A 427 -24.26 -6.29 11.81
CA GLY A 427 -24.69 -5.03 11.22
C GLY A 427 -26.06 -4.52 11.67
N LYS A 428 -26.70 -5.16 12.65
CA LYS A 428 -28.02 -4.73 13.15
C LYS A 428 -28.02 -3.28 13.67
N ASP A 429 -26.87 -2.82 14.16
CA ASP A 429 -26.68 -1.45 14.67
C ASP A 429 -26.24 -0.46 13.56
N GLY A 430 -26.39 -0.83 12.29
CA GLY A 430 -26.18 0.04 11.13
C GLY A 430 -24.91 -0.24 10.31
N GLN A 431 -23.97 -1.05 10.81
CA GLN A 431 -22.74 -1.40 10.09
C GLN A 431 -22.22 -2.79 10.46
N GLU A 432 -22.11 -3.67 9.46
CA GLU A 432 -21.47 -4.99 9.62
C GLU A 432 -19.99 -4.86 9.98
N VAL A 433 -19.47 -5.87 10.67
CA VAL A 433 -18.03 -6.09 10.84
C VAL A 433 -17.34 -6.13 9.47
N ASP A 434 -16.23 -5.42 9.34
CA ASP A 434 -15.44 -5.42 8.12
C ASP A 434 -14.53 -6.64 8.05
N VAL A 435 -13.91 -6.99 9.17
CA VAL A 435 -12.84 -7.96 9.26
C VAL A 435 -12.86 -8.65 10.61
N ILE A 436 -12.55 -9.95 10.63
CA ILE A 436 -12.31 -10.70 11.87
C ILE A 436 -10.80 -10.81 12.07
N LEU A 437 -10.30 -10.28 13.19
CA LEU A 437 -8.94 -10.49 13.69
C LEU A 437 -8.93 -11.76 14.55
N CYS A 438 -8.05 -12.70 14.26
CA CYS A 438 -7.97 -13.96 15.01
C CYS A 438 -6.57 -14.62 14.96
N PRO A 439 -6.32 -15.63 15.79
CA PRO A 439 -5.07 -16.40 15.73
C PRO A 439 -4.95 -17.25 14.45
N PRO A 440 -3.78 -17.33 13.79
CA PRO A 440 -3.46 -18.29 12.71
C PRO A 440 -3.01 -19.67 13.22
N SER A 441 -2.82 -19.78 14.53
CA SER A 441 -2.47 -20.98 15.28
C SER A 441 -2.82 -20.69 16.74
N PHE A 442 -2.89 -21.70 17.61
CA PHE A 442 -3.10 -21.48 19.04
C PHE A 442 -1.91 -20.74 19.70
N GLY A 443 -0.73 -20.72 19.09
CA GLY A 443 0.47 -20.13 19.66
C GLY A 443 1.54 -19.85 18.61
N ALA A 444 2.79 -19.69 19.08
CA ALA A 444 3.96 -19.71 18.20
C ALA A 444 4.19 -21.12 17.61
N ALA A 445 5.19 -21.25 16.74
CA ALA A 445 5.52 -22.50 16.05
C ALA A 445 5.60 -23.70 17.01
N THR A 446 4.91 -24.79 16.70
CA THR A 446 4.86 -25.98 17.55
C THR A 446 6.19 -26.75 17.56
N PRO A 447 6.44 -27.57 18.59
CA PRO A 447 7.50 -28.56 18.55
C PRO A 447 7.21 -29.63 17.49
N HIS A 448 8.24 -30.32 17.04
CA HIS A 448 8.12 -31.38 16.04
C HIS A 448 7.09 -32.46 16.41
N ASP A 449 6.32 -32.90 15.41
CA ASP A 449 5.25 -33.90 15.47
C ASP A 449 4.04 -33.51 16.33
N GLN A 450 3.90 -32.22 16.66
CA GLN A 450 2.83 -31.69 17.52
C GLN A 450 1.80 -30.80 16.79
N SER A 451 1.92 -30.58 15.47
CA SER A 451 0.94 -29.82 14.68
C SER A 451 -0.40 -30.55 14.46
N ARG A 452 -1.11 -30.84 15.56
CA ARG A 452 -2.32 -31.68 15.60
C ARG A 452 -3.63 -30.91 15.69
N TYR A 453 -3.58 -29.57 15.85
CA TYR A 453 -4.77 -28.72 15.95
C TYR A 453 -4.79 -27.69 14.82
N TRP A 454 -5.77 -27.79 13.92
CA TRP A 454 -5.85 -26.96 12.70
C TRP A 454 -7.04 -25.99 12.69
N GLY A 455 -7.87 -25.99 13.74
CA GLY A 455 -9.15 -25.27 13.80
C GLY A 455 -9.04 -23.78 13.44
N TYR A 456 -8.02 -23.10 13.98
CA TYR A 456 -7.76 -21.69 13.72
C TYR A 456 -7.57 -21.32 12.25
N THR A 457 -7.17 -22.25 11.37
CA THR A 457 -7.01 -21.97 9.93
C THR A 457 -7.98 -22.71 9.04
N ALA A 458 -8.23 -24.00 9.31
CA ALA A 458 -9.02 -24.88 8.45
C ALA A 458 -10.49 -24.45 8.37
N GLN A 459 -11.01 -23.87 9.46
CA GLN A 459 -12.32 -23.22 9.52
C GLN A 459 -12.57 -22.26 8.35
N TRP A 460 -11.55 -21.46 8.00
CA TRP A 460 -11.66 -20.44 6.96
C TRP A 460 -11.57 -21.03 5.54
N ASN A 461 -11.06 -22.25 5.40
CA ASN A 461 -11.15 -23.03 4.15
C ASN A 461 -12.53 -23.66 3.99
N LEU A 462 -13.11 -24.22 5.07
CA LEU A 462 -14.48 -24.71 5.06
C LEU A 462 -15.43 -23.59 4.62
N LEU A 463 -15.26 -22.38 5.16
CA LEU A 463 -16.07 -21.21 4.83
C LEU A 463 -15.76 -20.55 3.48
N ASP A 464 -14.64 -20.89 2.84
CA ASP A 464 -14.12 -20.21 1.64
C ASP A 464 -13.97 -18.68 1.84
N TYR A 465 -13.40 -18.28 2.98
CA TYR A 465 -13.14 -16.88 3.30
C TYR A 465 -11.68 -16.54 3.04
N PRO A 466 -11.34 -15.43 2.35
CA PRO A 466 -9.95 -15.02 2.19
C PRO A 466 -9.36 -14.62 3.53
N ALA A 467 -8.07 -14.89 3.72
CA ALA A 467 -7.38 -14.63 4.98
C ALA A 467 -5.93 -14.18 4.76
N ALA A 468 -5.47 -13.20 5.53
CA ALA A 468 -4.10 -12.69 5.48
C ALA A 468 -3.44 -12.83 6.85
N VAL A 469 -2.19 -13.31 6.87
CA VAL A 469 -1.33 -13.38 8.06
C VAL A 469 -0.34 -12.23 8.04
N PHE A 470 -0.05 -11.67 9.21
CA PHE A 470 0.95 -10.64 9.41
C PHE A 470 1.68 -10.84 10.76
N PRO A 471 3.00 -10.58 10.81
CA PRO A 471 3.78 -10.65 12.04
C PRO A 471 3.41 -9.50 12.99
N VAL A 472 3.45 -9.76 14.30
CA VAL A 472 3.11 -8.79 15.35
C VAL A 472 4.24 -8.64 16.36
N THR A 473 4.66 -9.74 16.99
CA THR A 473 5.59 -9.71 18.13
C THR A 473 6.39 -11.01 18.19
N THR A 474 7.18 -11.21 19.25
CA THR A 474 7.86 -12.46 19.56
C THR A 474 7.46 -12.94 20.96
N VAL A 475 7.67 -14.22 21.25
CA VAL A 475 7.48 -14.74 22.60
C VAL A 475 8.52 -14.14 23.54
N ASP A 476 8.04 -13.61 24.66
CA ASP A 476 8.83 -13.00 25.73
C ASP A 476 8.54 -13.75 27.04
N PRO A 477 9.49 -14.55 27.56
CA PRO A 477 9.29 -15.34 28.78
C PRO A 477 8.85 -14.53 30.01
N THR A 478 9.14 -13.23 30.05
CA THR A 478 8.77 -12.36 31.17
C THR A 478 7.32 -11.88 31.11
N LYS A 479 6.75 -11.80 29.90
CA LYS A 479 5.37 -11.32 29.66
C LYS A 479 4.41 -12.48 29.42
N ASP A 480 4.90 -13.56 28.83
CA ASP A 480 4.09 -14.65 28.31
C ASP A 480 4.07 -15.85 29.28
N ILE A 481 3.85 -15.57 30.56
CA ILE A 481 3.90 -16.58 31.64
C ILE A 481 2.75 -17.58 31.48
N LYS A 482 3.05 -18.87 31.64
CA LYS A 482 2.03 -19.93 31.64
C LYS A 482 1.04 -19.73 32.79
N ASN A 483 -0.25 -19.65 32.48
CA ASN A 483 -1.29 -19.53 33.49
C ASN A 483 -1.56 -20.87 34.19
N THR A 484 -0.92 -21.11 35.33
CA THR A 484 -1.06 -22.36 36.11
C THR A 484 -2.44 -22.59 36.73
N SER A 485 -3.31 -21.57 36.74
CA SER A 485 -4.70 -21.68 37.23
C SER A 485 -5.71 -22.06 36.14
N TYR A 486 -5.28 -22.12 34.88
CA TYR A 486 -6.16 -22.47 33.77
C TYR A 486 -6.57 -23.95 33.83
N VAL A 487 -7.86 -24.21 33.62
CA VAL A 487 -8.41 -25.57 33.53
C VAL A 487 -8.83 -25.82 32.08
N PRO A 488 -8.15 -26.74 31.37
CA PRO A 488 -8.50 -27.08 30.00
C PRO A 488 -9.96 -27.51 29.83
N LYS A 489 -10.57 -27.12 28.70
CA LYS A 489 -11.99 -27.35 28.41
C LYS A 489 -12.27 -28.74 27.81
N ASN A 490 -11.28 -29.33 27.16
CA ASN A 490 -11.35 -30.64 26.52
C ASN A 490 -9.92 -31.19 26.32
N ASP A 491 -9.79 -32.38 25.76
CA ASP A 491 -8.50 -33.06 25.58
C ASP A 491 -7.57 -32.34 24.57
N GLN A 492 -8.14 -31.70 23.54
CA GLN A 492 -7.34 -30.95 22.55
C GLN A 492 -6.76 -29.68 23.17
N ASP A 493 -7.57 -28.98 23.95
CA ASP A 493 -7.16 -27.81 24.72
C ASP A 493 -6.12 -28.17 25.78
N LYS A 494 -6.28 -29.32 26.45
CA LYS A 494 -5.28 -29.84 27.40
C LYS A 494 -3.95 -30.14 26.70
N PHE A 495 -3.99 -30.83 25.57
CA PHE A 495 -2.81 -31.13 24.76
C PHE A 495 -2.05 -29.85 24.38
N VAL A 496 -2.77 -28.83 23.92
CA VAL A 496 -2.19 -27.53 23.55
C VAL A 496 -1.65 -26.80 24.78
N TYR A 497 -2.42 -26.72 25.87
CA TYR A 497 -2.01 -26.04 27.10
C TYR A 497 -0.75 -26.66 27.73
N ASP A 498 -0.66 -27.99 27.77
CA ASP A 498 0.48 -28.70 28.33
C ASP A 498 1.76 -28.45 27.53
N MET A 499 1.66 -28.24 26.22
CA MET A 499 2.77 -28.02 25.30
C MET A 499 3.57 -26.74 25.62
N TYR A 500 2.94 -25.73 26.19
CA TYR A 500 3.55 -24.41 26.38
C TYR A 500 4.48 -24.34 27.59
N THR A 501 5.71 -23.89 27.35
CA THR A 501 6.60 -23.31 28.36
C THR A 501 7.29 -22.08 27.76
N PRO A 502 7.33 -20.92 28.43
CA PRO A 502 7.80 -19.68 27.80
C PRO A 502 9.24 -19.79 27.25
N GLU A 503 10.12 -20.50 27.94
CA GLU A 503 11.53 -20.66 27.59
C GLU A 503 11.72 -21.45 26.29
N LYS A 504 10.89 -22.46 26.04
CA LYS A 504 10.96 -23.30 24.84
C LYS A 504 10.66 -22.52 23.57
N TYR A 505 9.83 -21.48 23.68
CA TYR A 505 9.37 -20.68 22.55
C TYR A 505 10.03 -19.30 22.52
N LYS A 506 11.00 -19.01 23.39
CA LYS A 506 11.67 -17.71 23.46
C LYS A 506 12.11 -17.23 22.08
N ASP A 507 11.82 -15.96 21.79
CA ASP A 507 12.13 -15.28 20.52
C ASP A 507 11.40 -15.84 19.28
N ALA A 508 10.56 -16.87 19.42
CA ALA A 508 9.75 -17.38 18.31
C ALA A 508 8.76 -16.30 17.83
N PRO A 509 8.58 -16.13 16.52
CA PRO A 509 7.62 -15.19 15.97
C PRO A 509 6.17 -15.49 16.39
N VAL A 510 5.43 -14.42 16.65
CA VAL A 510 3.99 -14.45 16.96
C VAL A 510 3.29 -13.55 15.94
N SER A 511 2.37 -14.17 15.19
CA SER A 511 1.65 -13.52 14.10
C SER A 511 0.14 -13.65 14.32
N LEU A 512 -0.62 -12.73 13.76
CA LEU A 512 -2.08 -12.80 13.74
C LEU A 512 -2.58 -13.00 12.30
N GLN A 513 -3.84 -13.40 12.15
CA GLN A 513 -4.52 -13.37 10.86
C GLN A 513 -5.75 -12.49 10.89
N ILE A 514 -6.11 -12.00 9.71
CA ILE A 514 -7.37 -11.35 9.46
C ILE A 514 -8.15 -12.13 8.40
N VAL A 515 -9.46 -12.19 8.60
CA VAL A 515 -10.39 -12.90 7.72
C VAL A 515 -11.39 -11.90 7.16
N GLY A 516 -11.61 -11.99 5.84
CA GLY A 516 -12.59 -11.20 5.12
C GLY A 516 -13.73 -12.06 4.59
N ARG A 517 -14.80 -11.41 4.10
CA ARG A 517 -15.87 -12.11 3.39
C ARG A 517 -15.35 -12.73 2.09
N ARG A 518 -15.93 -13.87 1.72
CA ARG A 518 -15.75 -14.53 0.43
C ARG A 518 -15.84 -13.54 -0.73
N GLN A 519 -14.89 -13.60 -1.68
CA GLN A 519 -14.74 -12.71 -2.84
C GLN A 519 -14.42 -11.23 -2.54
N TYR A 520 -14.06 -10.88 -1.30
CA TYR A 520 -13.64 -9.52 -0.91
C TYR A 520 -12.11 -9.45 -0.75
N ASP A 521 -11.38 -10.23 -1.56
CA ASP A 521 -9.92 -10.40 -1.53
C ASP A 521 -9.16 -9.07 -1.51
N GLU A 522 -9.54 -8.12 -2.38
CA GLU A 522 -8.90 -6.81 -2.51
C GLU A 522 -9.01 -6.00 -1.21
N LYS A 523 -10.20 -6.06 -0.58
CA LYS A 523 -10.41 -5.44 0.73
C LYS A 523 -9.61 -6.15 1.80
N ASN A 524 -9.54 -7.48 1.76
CA ASN A 524 -8.87 -8.27 2.78
C ASN A 524 -7.35 -8.06 2.77
N ALA A 525 -6.72 -8.10 1.59
CA ALA A 525 -5.31 -7.78 1.43
C ALA A 525 -5.00 -6.39 2.00
N LYS A 526 -5.84 -5.39 1.67
CA LYS A 526 -5.65 -4.02 2.16
C LYS A 526 -5.90 -3.84 3.66
N ARG A 527 -6.86 -4.58 4.25
CA ARG A 527 -7.11 -4.59 5.70
C ARG A 527 -5.91 -5.09 6.48
N GLY A 528 -5.22 -6.11 5.97
CA GLY A 528 -4.05 -6.70 6.64
C GLY A 528 -2.93 -5.68 6.78
N ILE A 529 -2.68 -4.93 5.69
CA ILE A 529 -1.73 -3.82 5.66
C ILE A 529 -2.13 -2.75 6.69
N LEU A 530 -3.41 -2.33 6.70
CA LEU A 530 -3.89 -1.27 7.60
C LEU A 530 -3.82 -1.66 9.08
N LEU A 531 -4.23 -2.88 9.44
CA LEU A 531 -4.22 -3.32 10.85
C LEU A 531 -2.79 -3.44 11.38
N GLN A 532 -1.85 -3.84 10.52
CA GLN A 532 -0.45 -3.91 10.91
C GLN A 532 0.18 -2.53 11.14
N ASP A 533 -0.12 -1.53 10.30
CA ASP A 533 0.37 -0.15 10.47
C ASP A 533 0.08 0.39 11.87
N HIS A 534 -1.01 -0.06 12.48
CA HIS A 534 -1.38 0.33 13.84
C HIS A 534 -0.79 -0.58 14.91
N ALA A 535 -0.69 -1.89 14.65
CA ALA A 535 -0.10 -2.88 15.57
C ALA A 535 1.38 -2.61 15.91
N LEU A 536 2.16 -2.12 14.96
CA LEU A 536 3.62 -1.93 15.11
C LEU A 536 4.03 -0.61 15.80
N ILE A 537 3.07 0.12 16.42
CA ILE A 537 3.33 1.36 17.17
C ILE A 537 3.77 1.06 18.64
N SER A 538 3.94 -0.21 19.02
CA SER A 538 4.44 -0.57 20.36
C SER A 538 5.98 -0.68 20.39
N PRO A 539 6.69 0.11 21.22
CA PRO A 539 8.15 0.15 21.25
C PRO A 539 8.70 -1.03 22.06
N GLY A 540 9.25 -2.07 21.43
CA GLY A 540 9.99 -3.08 22.21
C GLY A 540 10.35 -4.44 21.62
N THR A 541 10.30 -4.68 20.31
CA THR A 541 10.69 -6.00 19.74
C THR A 541 11.99 -5.92 18.93
N ASP A 542 13.13 -6.05 19.61
CA ASP A 542 14.49 -6.05 19.02
C ASP A 542 14.86 -7.34 18.25
N GLY A 543 13.93 -8.28 18.02
CA GLY A 543 14.21 -9.58 17.39
C GLY A 543 13.68 -9.77 15.97
N VAL A 544 12.59 -9.09 15.59
CA VAL A 544 12.01 -9.17 14.24
C VAL A 544 12.33 -7.86 13.56
N ARG A 545 13.49 -7.79 12.89
CA ARG A 545 13.85 -6.63 12.06
C ARG A 545 12.96 -6.57 10.82
N CYS A 546 11.70 -6.23 11.02
CA CYS A 546 10.88 -5.48 10.07
C CYS A 546 11.36 -4.02 10.13
N ARG A 547 12.50 -3.73 9.51
CA ARG A 547 12.86 -2.35 9.15
C ARG A 547 12.02 -2.00 7.92
N ARG A 548 11.20 -0.95 7.85
CA ARG A 548 10.86 0.17 8.75
C ARG A 548 9.43 0.61 8.43
N VAL A 549 8.55 0.78 9.42
CA VAL A 549 7.59 1.93 9.51
C VAL A 549 7.25 2.23 11.00
N ALA A 550 8.11 1.91 11.97
CA ALA A 550 7.87 2.29 13.37
C ALA A 550 8.44 3.68 13.73
N ASP A 551 9.25 4.28 12.87
CA ASP A 551 9.68 5.70 12.97
C ASP A 551 9.07 6.60 11.88
N ALA A 552 8.10 6.11 11.09
CA ALA A 552 7.41 6.93 10.10
C ALA A 552 6.13 7.61 10.64
N VAL A 553 6.00 7.68 11.98
CA VAL A 553 5.31 8.80 12.60
C VAL A 553 6.32 9.96 12.67
N ILE A 554 6.39 10.71 11.57
CA ILE A 554 6.87 12.10 11.47
C ILE A 554 8.38 12.34 11.71
N LEU A 555 9.24 11.89 10.79
CA LEU A 555 10.46 12.65 10.44
C LEU A 555 10.61 12.70 8.91
N ARG A 556 10.85 13.90 8.37
CA ARG A 556 10.75 14.23 6.94
C ARG A 556 12.07 13.97 6.18
N PRO A 557 12.02 13.82 4.84
CA PRO A 557 13.21 13.72 3.99
C PRO A 557 14.27 14.81 4.22
N CYS A 558 13.85 16.04 4.54
CA CYS A 558 14.78 17.15 4.84
C CYS A 558 15.64 16.94 6.11
N VAL A 559 15.22 16.07 7.03
CA VAL A 559 16.01 15.71 8.22
C VAL A 559 17.04 14.65 7.85
N ILE A 560 16.72 13.77 6.91
CA ILE A 560 17.64 12.77 6.37
C ILE A 560 18.74 13.46 5.56
N ASP A 561 18.41 14.45 4.72
CA ASP A 561 19.41 15.20 3.95
C ASP A 561 20.36 16.00 4.85
N ARG A 562 19.85 16.58 5.95
CA ARG A 562 20.66 17.32 6.93
C ARG A 562 21.50 16.40 7.81
N ILE A 563 21.01 15.20 8.12
CA ILE A 563 21.78 14.14 8.76
C ILE A 563 22.89 13.65 7.82
N CYS A 564 22.61 13.52 6.51
CA CYS A 564 23.61 13.18 5.51
C CYS A 564 24.67 14.29 5.32
N GLU A 565 24.29 15.57 5.37
CA GLU A 565 25.23 16.73 5.37
C GLU A 565 26.10 16.81 6.64
N VAL A 566 25.53 16.52 7.81
CA VAL A 566 26.29 16.48 9.08
C VAL A 566 27.20 15.25 9.14
N ILE A 567 26.76 14.10 8.65
CA ILE A 567 27.59 12.88 8.57
C ILE A 567 28.70 13.05 7.53
N SER A 568 28.45 13.71 6.40
CA SER A 568 29.47 13.97 5.37
C SER A 568 30.49 15.04 5.76
N SER A 569 30.23 15.82 6.81
CA SER A 569 31.19 16.76 7.41
C SER A 569 31.96 16.17 8.61
N ILE A 570 31.63 14.94 9.03
CA ILE A 570 32.40 14.19 10.04
C ILE A 570 33.39 13.28 9.31
N ALA A 571 34.64 13.72 9.21
CA ALA A 571 35.71 12.87 8.68
C ALA A 571 36.10 11.81 9.72
N ILE A 572 35.82 10.53 9.43
CA ILE A 572 36.46 9.41 10.14
C ILE A 572 37.86 9.28 9.55
N VAL A 573 38.83 9.94 10.18
CA VAL A 573 40.22 9.87 9.75
C VAL A 573 40.85 8.62 10.35
N ASP A 574 41.27 7.67 9.50
CA ASP A 574 42.07 6.54 9.97
C ASP A 574 43.51 6.99 10.30
N LYS A 575 44.26 6.10 10.94
CA LYS A 575 45.58 6.39 11.49
C LYS A 575 46.67 6.61 10.43
N GLU A 576 46.47 6.15 9.20
CA GLU A 576 47.42 6.30 8.08
C GLU A 576 47.35 7.73 7.51
N THR A 577 46.15 8.29 7.38
CA THR A 577 45.94 9.66 6.87
C THR A 577 46.47 10.76 7.80
N LEU A 578 46.57 10.50 9.11
CA LEU A 578 47.08 11.46 10.11
C LEU A 578 48.61 11.59 10.14
N SER A 579 49.34 10.73 9.43
CA SER A 579 50.83 10.78 9.38
C SER A 579 51.40 11.71 8.31
N GLU A 580 50.57 12.17 7.36
CA GLU A 580 50.98 13.05 6.25
C GLU A 580 50.87 14.55 6.58
N ILE A 581 50.20 14.92 7.67
CA ILE A 581 49.95 16.31 8.06
C ILE A 581 50.94 16.67 9.19
N GLY A 582 52.12 17.15 8.80
CA GLY A 582 53.28 17.32 9.69
C GLY A 582 53.16 18.42 10.75
N GLU A 583 52.45 18.17 11.85
CA GLU A 583 52.51 19.00 13.06
C GLU A 583 52.72 18.19 14.35
N SER A 584 53.39 18.81 15.32
CA SER A 584 53.94 18.21 16.55
C SER A 584 52.87 17.71 17.53
N PHE A 585 52.92 16.41 17.85
CA PHE A 585 52.05 15.75 18.81
C PHE A 585 52.64 15.77 20.24
N GLU A 586 52.15 16.65 21.11
CA GLU A 586 52.41 16.56 22.57
C GLU A 586 51.15 16.36 23.44
N SER A 587 49.93 16.25 22.87
CA SER A 587 48.71 16.17 23.68
C SER A 587 47.66 15.12 23.30
N VAL A 588 48.00 14.08 22.54
CA VAL A 588 47.05 12.98 22.22
C VAL A 588 47.41 11.70 23.00
N PRO A 589 46.51 11.13 23.84
CA PRO A 589 46.78 9.90 24.57
C PRO A 589 47.08 8.73 23.63
N ALA A 590 48.06 7.90 23.98
CA ALA A 590 48.59 6.80 23.14
C ALA A 590 47.59 5.67 22.78
N ARG A 591 46.31 5.78 23.16
CA ARG A 591 45.28 4.77 22.90
C ARG A 591 43.92 5.43 22.66
N LEU A 592 43.57 5.64 21.38
CA LEU A 592 42.21 5.95 20.95
C LEU A 592 41.43 4.62 20.84
N GLU A 593 40.47 4.39 21.73
CA GLU A 593 39.51 3.30 21.59
C GLU A 593 38.52 3.61 20.45
N ARG A 594 38.05 2.57 19.72
CA ARG A 594 37.24 2.61 18.47
C ARG A 594 35.94 3.46 18.48
N ASN A 595 35.65 4.20 19.54
CA ASN A 595 34.40 4.92 19.78
C ASN A 595 34.57 6.44 20.00
N HIS A 596 35.57 7.09 19.40
CA HIS A 596 35.77 8.55 19.49
C HIS A 596 35.74 9.21 18.10
N VAL A 597 35.14 10.40 18.00
CA VAL A 597 35.09 11.23 16.78
C VAL A 597 36.03 12.43 16.95
N VAL A 598 36.81 12.72 15.92
CA VAL A 598 37.67 13.91 15.85
C VAL A 598 36.98 14.92 14.93
N ALA A 599 36.66 16.12 15.43
CA ALA A 599 36.05 17.19 14.64
C ALA A 599 37.00 18.39 14.58
N GLN A 600 37.15 18.98 13.38
CA GLN A 600 37.96 20.18 13.17
C GLN A 600 37.20 21.43 13.61
N LEU A 601 37.80 22.23 14.48
CA LEU A 601 37.29 23.50 14.96
C LEU A 601 38.03 24.64 14.24
N GLY A 602 37.60 24.92 13.01
CA GLY A 602 38.20 25.98 12.18
C GLY A 602 39.65 25.68 11.77
N ASP A 603 40.36 26.74 11.33
CA ASP A 603 41.60 26.57 10.56
C ASP A 603 42.80 26.05 11.38
N ASN A 604 42.77 26.03 12.73
CA ASN A 604 43.94 25.70 13.56
C ASN A 604 43.66 24.83 14.81
N GLY A 605 42.68 23.90 14.79
CA GLY A 605 42.52 22.98 15.93
C GLY A 605 41.51 21.85 15.75
N TYR A 606 41.72 20.74 16.48
CA TYR A 606 40.84 19.57 16.51
C TYR A 606 40.34 19.28 17.92
N ALA A 607 39.10 18.81 18.05
CA ALA A 607 38.52 18.31 19.30
C ALA A 607 38.18 16.82 19.18
N VAL A 608 38.42 16.07 20.26
CA VAL A 608 38.13 14.62 20.36
C VAL A 608 37.02 14.40 21.39
N ALA A 609 35.92 13.78 20.99
CA ALA A 609 34.81 13.46 21.88
C ALA A 609 34.32 12.01 21.69
N PRO A 610 33.83 11.34 22.75
CA PRO A 610 33.18 10.03 22.65
C PRO A 610 31.93 10.08 21.75
N VAL A 611 31.75 9.06 20.90
CA VAL A 611 30.64 8.96 19.93
C VAL A 611 29.27 9.07 20.61
N ASP A 612 29.11 8.53 21.82
CA ASP A 612 27.89 8.58 22.62
C ASP A 612 27.57 9.99 23.16
N VAL A 613 28.60 10.80 23.46
CA VAL A 613 28.42 12.20 23.86
C VAL A 613 27.99 13.06 22.66
N VAL A 614 28.61 12.84 21.50
CA VAL A 614 28.23 13.53 20.25
C VAL A 614 26.81 13.14 19.83
N LEU A 615 26.49 11.84 19.86
CA LEU A 615 25.15 11.34 19.54
C LEU A 615 24.10 11.80 20.55
N SER A 616 24.39 11.89 21.84
CA SER A 616 23.44 12.37 22.85
C SER A 616 23.18 13.88 22.78
N SER A 617 24.19 14.68 22.45
CA SER A 617 24.03 16.12 22.13
C SER A 617 23.22 16.31 20.86
N LEU A 618 23.53 15.59 19.78
CA LEU A 618 22.75 15.58 18.54
C LEU A 618 21.31 15.11 18.81
N TRP A 619 21.10 14.08 19.63
CA TRP A 619 19.77 13.59 20.00
C TRP A 619 19.00 14.56 20.89
N SER A 620 19.68 15.31 21.76
CA SER A 620 19.10 16.41 22.56
C SER A 620 18.62 17.55 21.66
N ASP A 621 19.46 17.96 20.69
CA ASP A 621 19.13 19.02 19.74
C ASP A 621 18.04 18.57 18.74
N ILE A 622 18.03 17.29 18.35
CA ILE A 622 16.99 16.65 17.51
C ILE A 622 15.66 16.49 18.26
N LYS A 623 15.67 16.15 19.56
CA LYS A 623 14.44 16.08 20.39
C LYS A 623 13.84 17.47 20.64
N ASN A 624 14.66 18.51 20.69
CA ASN A 624 14.21 19.89 20.88
C ASN A 624 13.87 20.64 19.58
N THR A 625 14.18 20.09 18.39
CA THR A 625 13.73 20.67 17.11
C THR A 625 12.44 20.02 16.59
N LYS A 626 11.33 20.34 17.25
CA LYS A 626 9.98 20.23 16.65
C LYS A 626 9.79 21.37 15.62
N MET A 627 10.53 21.31 14.51
CA MET A 627 10.21 22.14 13.33
C MET A 627 9.08 21.45 12.56
N THR A 628 7.84 21.69 13.00
CA THR A 628 6.63 21.36 12.24
C THR A 628 6.66 22.17 10.94
N THR A 629 7.28 21.66 9.88
CA THR A 629 7.35 22.38 8.60
C THR A 629 5.92 22.50 8.01
N LYS A 630 5.36 23.70 7.97
CA LYS A 630 3.99 23.95 7.51
C LYS A 630 3.74 23.38 6.10
N ARG A 631 2.50 23.03 5.75
CA ARG A 631 2.16 22.67 4.36
C ARG A 631 2.42 23.85 3.44
N THR A 632 3.00 23.62 2.27
CA THR A 632 3.39 24.67 1.32
C THR A 632 2.32 24.91 0.27
N ILE A 633 2.04 26.17 -0.07
CA ILE A 633 1.05 26.49 -1.11
C ILE A 633 1.43 27.74 -1.89
N LEU A 634 1.44 27.65 -3.22
CA LEU A 634 1.60 28.79 -4.12
C LEU A 634 0.22 29.34 -4.50
N LEU A 635 0.05 30.65 -4.40
CA LEU A 635 -1.17 31.36 -4.80
C LEU A 635 -0.82 32.46 -5.80
N THR A 636 -1.46 32.44 -6.97
CA THR A 636 -1.24 33.44 -8.03
C THR A 636 -2.17 34.65 -7.89
N GLY A 637 -1.68 35.83 -8.26
CA GLY A 637 -2.48 37.05 -8.30
C GLY A 637 -2.80 37.62 -6.91
N CYS A 638 -1.77 37.82 -6.10
CA CYS A 638 -1.87 38.28 -4.71
C CYS A 638 -1.65 39.79 -4.49
N SER A 639 -1.77 40.61 -5.55
CA SER A 639 -1.62 42.08 -5.42
C SER A 639 -2.53 42.67 -4.33
N ASP A 640 -2.11 43.76 -3.68
CA ASP A 640 -2.85 44.41 -2.61
C ASP A 640 -4.30 44.73 -3.02
N GLY A 641 -5.25 44.40 -2.13
CA GLY A 641 -6.69 44.56 -2.39
C GLY A 641 -7.35 43.44 -3.22
N SER A 642 -6.56 42.50 -3.77
CA SER A 642 -7.10 41.35 -4.51
C SER A 642 -7.68 40.25 -3.62
N LEU A 643 -8.51 39.39 -4.21
CA LEU A 643 -8.96 38.15 -3.57
C LEU A 643 -7.79 37.22 -3.21
N GLY A 644 -6.74 37.19 -4.03
CA GLY A 644 -5.55 36.39 -3.78
C GLY A 644 -4.78 36.86 -2.55
N SER A 645 -4.68 38.17 -2.33
CA SER A 645 -4.06 38.73 -1.12
C SER A 645 -4.82 38.32 0.15
N ALA A 646 -6.15 38.45 0.15
CA ALA A 646 -6.98 38.04 1.26
C ALA A 646 -6.91 36.52 1.53
N LEU A 647 -6.91 35.70 0.47
CA LEU A 647 -6.79 34.25 0.58
C LEU A 647 -5.41 33.81 1.06
N ALA A 648 -4.33 34.47 0.64
CA ALA A 648 -2.99 34.23 1.15
C ALA A 648 -2.93 34.42 2.67
N ILE A 649 -3.47 35.53 3.17
CA ILE A 649 -3.53 35.84 4.60
C ILE A 649 -4.41 34.81 5.36
N ALA A 650 -5.55 34.43 4.78
CA ALA A 650 -6.45 33.45 5.40
C ALA A 650 -5.86 32.03 5.47
N LEU A 651 -5.05 31.64 4.47
CA LEU A 651 -4.29 30.39 4.45
C LEU A 651 -3.10 30.42 5.41
N HIS A 652 -2.38 31.54 5.47
CA HIS A 652 -1.28 31.74 6.41
C HIS A 652 -1.74 31.61 7.87
N LYS A 653 -2.91 32.17 8.20
CA LYS A 653 -3.57 32.01 9.52
C LYS A 653 -4.02 30.58 9.81
N ARG A 654 -4.09 29.71 8.80
CA ARG A 654 -4.46 28.28 8.92
C ARG A 654 -3.26 27.35 8.80
N ASP A 655 -2.08 27.86 9.16
CA ASP A 655 -0.84 27.11 9.24
C ASP A 655 -0.30 26.56 7.91
N TRP A 656 -0.66 27.22 6.81
CA TRP A 656 0.06 27.06 5.54
C TRP A 656 1.28 27.98 5.48
N ARG A 657 2.39 27.47 4.93
CA ARG A 657 3.47 28.28 4.39
C ARG A 657 3.06 28.71 2.98
N VAL A 658 2.66 29.96 2.87
CA VAL A 658 2.10 30.51 1.63
C VAL A 658 3.20 31.22 0.84
N PHE A 659 3.26 30.95 -0.45
CA PHE A 659 4.02 31.72 -1.44
C PHE A 659 3.01 32.57 -2.20
N ALA A 660 2.93 33.86 -1.85
CA ALA A 660 2.04 34.80 -2.49
C ALA A 660 2.73 35.42 -3.70
N SER A 661 2.11 35.39 -4.88
CA SER A 661 2.78 35.83 -6.09
C SER A 661 2.07 36.93 -6.87
N ALA A 662 2.87 37.80 -7.49
CA ALA A 662 2.42 38.85 -8.39
C ALA A 662 3.54 39.20 -9.39
N ARG A 663 3.15 39.86 -10.49
CA ARG A 663 4.10 40.40 -11.49
C ARG A 663 5.03 41.46 -10.91
N ASN A 664 4.50 42.29 -10.01
CA ASN A 664 5.25 43.35 -9.35
C ASN A 664 5.22 43.15 -7.84
N LEU A 665 6.39 42.85 -7.26
CA LEU A 665 6.57 42.63 -5.83
C LEU A 665 6.23 43.86 -4.98
N SER A 666 6.29 45.07 -5.52
CA SER A 666 5.92 46.30 -4.80
C SER A 666 4.43 46.36 -4.46
N LYS A 667 3.60 45.50 -5.08
CA LYS A 667 2.16 45.39 -4.82
C LYS A 667 1.80 44.23 -3.88
N LEU A 668 2.77 43.68 -3.16
CA LEU A 668 2.57 42.59 -2.19
C LEU A 668 2.77 43.08 -0.74
N THR A 669 2.49 44.36 -0.46
CA THR A 669 2.79 44.95 0.85
C THR A 669 1.96 44.30 1.95
N ALA A 670 0.66 44.10 1.74
CA ALA A 670 -0.23 43.54 2.77
C ALA A 670 0.11 42.09 3.15
N VAL A 671 0.54 41.27 2.18
CA VAL A 671 0.96 39.88 2.44
C VAL A 671 2.36 39.83 3.06
N LYS A 672 3.26 40.73 2.63
CA LYS A 672 4.60 40.87 3.22
C LYS A 672 4.52 41.29 4.69
N ASP A 673 3.67 42.26 5.01
CA ASP A 673 3.41 42.72 6.38
C ASP A 673 2.77 41.62 7.25
N ALA A 674 2.05 40.69 6.64
CA ALA A 674 1.52 39.49 7.29
C ALA A 674 2.57 38.37 7.47
N GLY A 675 3.83 38.59 7.07
CA GLY A 675 4.92 37.61 7.19
C GLY A 675 4.90 36.52 6.12
N ILE A 676 4.26 36.77 4.97
CA ILE A 676 4.13 35.81 3.86
C ILE A 676 5.26 36.00 2.84
N GLU A 677 5.82 34.88 2.38
CA GLU A 677 6.87 34.88 1.35
C GLU A 677 6.29 35.35 0.00
N CYS A 678 6.96 36.33 -0.60
CA CYS A 678 6.53 36.97 -1.83
C CYS A 678 7.36 36.46 -3.01
N VAL A 679 6.69 35.95 -4.05
CA VAL A 679 7.33 35.39 -5.25
C VAL A 679 6.96 36.21 -6.48
N GLN A 680 7.94 36.60 -7.29
CA GLN A 680 7.66 37.25 -8.56
C GLN A 680 7.19 36.20 -9.57
N LEU A 681 5.99 36.35 -10.10
CA LEU A 681 5.41 35.43 -11.07
C LEU A 681 4.45 36.16 -12.01
N ASP A 682 4.82 36.21 -13.29
CA ASP A 682 3.92 36.50 -14.40
C ASP A 682 3.44 35.20 -15.03
N VAL A 683 2.14 34.92 -14.89
CA VAL A 683 1.51 33.70 -15.42
C VAL A 683 1.38 33.69 -16.95
N GLY A 684 1.69 34.81 -17.61
CA GLY A 684 1.78 34.93 -19.06
C GLY A 684 3.19 34.74 -19.65
N SER A 685 4.25 34.72 -18.84
CA SER A 685 5.64 34.55 -19.30
C SER A 685 6.20 33.21 -18.85
N GLU A 686 6.64 32.38 -19.79
CA GLU A 686 7.24 31.08 -19.49
C GLU A 686 8.55 31.25 -18.71
N GLU A 687 9.33 32.28 -19.01
CA GLU A 687 10.57 32.62 -18.30
C GLU A 687 10.28 32.97 -16.84
N SER A 688 9.25 33.79 -16.59
CA SER A 688 8.85 34.14 -15.24
C SER A 688 8.32 32.93 -14.47
N ILE A 689 7.58 32.04 -15.13
CA ILE A 689 7.08 30.80 -14.52
C ILE A 689 8.24 29.88 -14.15
N ALA A 690 9.19 29.66 -15.07
CA ALA A 690 10.36 28.82 -14.83
C ALA A 690 11.22 29.35 -13.67
N ALA A 691 11.45 30.67 -13.62
CA ALA A 691 12.15 31.31 -12.52
C ALA A 691 11.42 31.12 -11.17
N ALA A 692 10.09 31.24 -11.15
CA ALA A 692 9.30 31.01 -9.94
C ALA A 692 9.33 29.53 -9.50
N VAL A 693 9.31 28.58 -10.44
CA VAL A 693 9.45 27.14 -10.14
C VAL A 693 10.78 26.87 -9.47
N GLU A 694 11.91 27.34 -10.03
CA GLU A 694 13.22 27.12 -9.43
C GLU A 694 13.35 27.84 -8.08
N HIS A 695 12.82 29.05 -7.94
CA HIS A 695 12.82 29.76 -6.66
C HIS A 695 12.02 29.02 -5.58
N ILE A 696 10.81 28.56 -5.90
CA ILE A 696 9.97 27.80 -4.94
C ILE A 696 10.60 26.45 -4.63
N LYS A 697 11.15 25.75 -5.63
CA LYS A 697 11.88 24.49 -5.44
C LYS A 697 13.04 24.65 -4.46
N GLN A 698 13.81 25.75 -4.55
CA GLN A 698 14.86 26.09 -3.58
C GLN A 698 14.28 26.34 -2.18
N LEU A 699 13.18 27.09 -2.08
CA LEU A 699 12.54 27.43 -0.81
C LEU A 699 11.89 26.22 -0.11
N THR A 700 11.41 25.23 -0.85
CA THR A 700 10.66 24.09 -0.31
C THR A 700 11.45 22.79 -0.19
N GLY A 701 12.66 22.71 -0.75
CA GLY A 701 13.39 21.45 -0.88
C GLY A 701 12.82 20.56 -2.00
N GLY A 702 12.14 21.16 -2.97
CA GLY A 702 11.73 20.49 -4.21
C GLY A 702 10.35 19.82 -4.21
N SER A 703 9.47 20.14 -3.25
CA SER A 703 8.06 19.70 -3.26
C SER A 703 7.09 20.87 -3.02
N LEU A 704 5.83 20.73 -3.44
CA LEU A 704 4.79 21.73 -3.23
C LEU A 704 3.46 21.03 -2.87
N ASP A 705 2.80 21.44 -1.78
CA ASP A 705 1.58 20.76 -1.29
C ASP A 705 0.27 21.37 -1.82
N GLY A 706 0.35 22.50 -2.53
CA GLY A 706 -0.80 23.19 -3.05
C GLY A 706 -0.45 24.21 -4.13
N LEU A 707 -1.27 24.29 -5.16
CA LEU A 707 -1.25 25.34 -6.16
C LEU A 707 -2.65 25.93 -6.28
N ILE A 708 -2.76 27.26 -6.20
CA ILE A 708 -4.02 27.95 -6.43
C ILE A 708 -3.86 28.93 -7.58
N ASN A 709 -4.49 28.60 -8.70
CA ASN A 709 -4.58 29.47 -9.87
C ASN A 709 -5.71 30.48 -9.66
N ASN A 710 -5.38 31.62 -9.06
CA ASN A 710 -6.32 32.70 -8.75
C ASN A 710 -6.17 33.92 -9.67
N ALA A 711 -5.01 34.12 -10.30
CA ALA A 711 -4.81 35.19 -11.27
C ALA A 711 -5.89 35.15 -12.37
N GLY A 712 -6.49 36.31 -12.65
CA GLY A 712 -7.57 36.45 -13.60
C GLY A 712 -8.01 37.90 -13.74
N THR A 713 -8.73 38.19 -14.82
CA THR A 713 -9.29 39.52 -15.09
C THR A 713 -10.74 39.40 -15.57
N GLY A 714 -11.44 40.54 -15.54
CA GLY A 714 -12.80 40.69 -16.04
C GLY A 714 -12.81 41.47 -17.35
N TYR A 715 -13.83 41.22 -18.17
CA TYR A 715 -14.14 42.06 -19.32
C TYR A 715 -15.65 42.20 -19.47
N SER A 716 -16.14 43.43 -19.21
CA SER A 716 -17.56 43.76 -19.25
C SER A 716 -17.87 44.62 -20.48
N MET A 717 -18.63 44.07 -21.42
CA MET A 717 -19.13 44.74 -22.61
C MET A 717 -20.27 43.88 -23.21
N PRO A 718 -21.29 44.47 -23.86
CA PRO A 718 -22.20 43.68 -24.69
C PRO A 718 -21.43 42.84 -25.70
N ILE A 719 -21.82 41.58 -25.88
CA ILE A 719 -21.05 40.62 -26.70
C ILE A 719 -20.85 41.09 -28.14
N ILE A 720 -21.78 41.90 -28.66
CA ILE A 720 -21.72 42.50 -30.00
C ILE A 720 -20.77 43.70 -30.12
N HIS A 721 -20.23 44.19 -28.99
CA HIS A 721 -19.33 45.34 -28.90
C HIS A 721 -17.98 44.99 -28.27
N ILE A 722 -17.69 43.69 -28.08
CA ILE A 722 -16.40 43.28 -27.53
C ILE A 722 -15.28 43.58 -28.53
N ASP A 723 -14.17 44.02 -27.99
CA ASP A 723 -12.87 44.07 -28.65
C ASP A 723 -12.28 42.65 -28.60
N ILE A 724 -12.02 42.08 -29.77
CA ILE A 724 -11.58 40.68 -29.90
C ILE A 724 -10.19 40.49 -29.32
N ASP A 725 -9.29 41.47 -29.45
CA ASP A 725 -7.94 41.36 -28.92
C ASP A 725 -7.97 41.34 -27.39
N LYS A 726 -8.83 42.17 -26.78
CA LYS A 726 -9.08 42.11 -25.32
C LYS A 726 -9.74 40.80 -24.88
N ALA A 727 -10.56 40.20 -25.73
CA ALA A 727 -11.13 38.88 -25.46
C ALA A 727 -10.05 37.78 -25.54
N HIS A 728 -9.08 37.88 -26.46
CA HIS A 728 -7.92 36.98 -26.50
C HIS A 728 -7.07 37.13 -25.23
N ASP A 729 -6.73 38.35 -24.82
CA ASP A 729 -5.98 38.61 -23.59
C ASP A 729 -6.69 38.04 -22.35
N LEU A 730 -8.03 38.16 -22.32
CA LEU A 730 -8.87 37.59 -21.27
C LEU A 730 -8.77 36.06 -21.22
N PHE A 731 -8.79 35.38 -22.37
CA PHE A 731 -8.63 33.92 -22.43
C PHE A 731 -7.19 33.49 -22.11
N GLU A 732 -6.19 34.22 -22.56
CA GLU A 732 -4.79 34.01 -22.19
C GLU A 732 -4.61 34.02 -20.68
N LEU A 733 -5.19 35.00 -19.99
CA LEU A 733 -5.08 35.10 -18.55
C LEU A 733 -6.00 34.14 -17.79
N ASN A 734 -7.27 33.98 -18.18
CA ASN A 734 -8.24 33.20 -17.40
C ASN A 734 -8.21 31.69 -17.71
N VAL A 735 -7.62 31.27 -18.84
CA VAL A 735 -7.67 29.89 -19.33
C VAL A 735 -6.27 29.32 -19.52
N PHE A 736 -5.48 29.89 -20.44
CA PHE A 736 -4.20 29.30 -20.81
C PHE A 736 -3.15 29.43 -19.69
N SER A 737 -3.22 30.49 -18.88
CA SER A 737 -2.37 30.63 -17.70
C SER A 737 -2.52 29.47 -16.71
N ILE A 738 -3.74 28.93 -16.52
CA ILE A 738 -4.01 27.79 -15.64
C ILE A 738 -3.23 26.58 -16.13
N ILE A 739 -3.28 26.31 -17.44
CA ILE A 739 -2.57 25.18 -18.06
C ILE A 739 -1.06 25.36 -17.92
N ARG A 740 -0.54 26.54 -18.28
CA ARG A 740 0.92 26.84 -18.23
C ARG A 740 1.48 26.69 -16.82
N VAL A 741 0.86 27.35 -15.84
CA VAL A 741 1.32 27.31 -14.44
C VAL A 741 1.17 25.90 -13.87
N THR A 742 0.04 25.24 -14.10
CA THR A 742 -0.17 23.85 -13.62
C THR A 742 0.88 22.92 -14.19
N ARG A 743 1.13 22.96 -15.51
CA ARG A 743 2.16 22.14 -16.16
C ARG A 743 3.55 22.37 -15.57
N ALA A 744 3.92 23.62 -15.32
CA ALA A 744 5.25 23.97 -14.81
C ALA A 744 5.46 23.54 -13.34
N PHE A 745 4.42 23.64 -12.51
CA PHE A 745 4.49 23.27 -11.09
C PHE A 745 4.14 21.79 -10.81
N LEU A 746 3.59 21.07 -11.79
CA LEU A 746 3.22 19.66 -11.66
C LEU A 746 4.36 18.77 -11.12
N PRO A 747 5.63 18.91 -11.57
CA PRO A 747 6.73 18.11 -11.00
C PRO A 747 6.96 18.32 -9.51
N LEU A 748 6.69 19.52 -8.96
CA LEU A 748 6.79 19.79 -7.53
C LEU A 748 5.58 19.22 -6.76
N LEU A 749 4.38 19.28 -7.36
CA LEU A 749 3.16 18.71 -6.80
C LEU A 749 3.23 17.18 -6.74
N LEU A 750 3.73 16.52 -7.79
CA LEU A 750 3.92 15.05 -7.85
C LEU A 750 4.89 14.53 -6.77
N LYS A 751 5.78 15.39 -6.26
CA LYS A 751 6.72 15.07 -5.19
C LYS A 751 6.14 15.27 -3.78
N SER A 752 4.95 15.85 -3.64
CA SER A 752 4.31 16.02 -2.33
C SER A 752 3.65 14.71 -1.88
N ASP A 753 3.93 14.31 -0.65
CA ASP A 753 3.31 13.17 0.04
C ASP A 753 2.08 13.59 0.88
N ARG A 754 1.63 14.85 0.76
CA ARG A 754 0.66 15.50 1.66
C ARG A 754 -0.75 15.64 1.11
N ASN A 755 -1.13 14.80 0.14
CA ASN A 755 -2.34 14.97 -0.67
C ASN A 755 -2.34 16.36 -1.35
N PRO A 756 -1.43 16.58 -2.32
CA PRO A 756 -1.31 17.86 -3.00
C PRO A 756 -2.63 18.30 -3.64
N ILE A 757 -2.90 19.60 -3.62
CA ILE A 757 -4.11 20.17 -4.19
C ILE A 757 -3.81 21.15 -5.33
N ILE A 758 -4.70 21.21 -6.32
CA ILE A 758 -4.76 22.31 -7.29
C ILE A 758 -6.15 22.93 -7.17
N ALA A 759 -6.24 24.24 -6.92
CA ALA A 759 -7.52 24.95 -6.93
C ALA A 759 -7.52 26.02 -8.02
N ASN A 760 -8.48 25.93 -8.94
CA ASN A 760 -8.64 26.90 -10.02
C ASN A 760 -9.82 27.81 -9.70
N ASN A 761 -9.57 29.13 -9.59
CA ASN A 761 -10.61 30.10 -9.27
C ASN A 761 -11.46 30.41 -10.51
N THR A 762 -12.63 29.79 -10.59
CA THR A 762 -13.63 29.97 -11.65
C THR A 762 -14.68 31.02 -11.21
N SER A 763 -15.91 30.97 -11.75
CA SER A 763 -16.95 31.93 -11.39
C SER A 763 -18.33 31.33 -11.45
N GLY A 764 -19.29 31.86 -10.69
CA GLY A 764 -20.70 31.50 -10.85
C GLY A 764 -21.25 31.76 -12.25
N SER A 765 -20.68 32.71 -13.00
CA SER A 765 -21.01 32.95 -14.41
C SER A 765 -20.51 31.86 -15.37
N SER A 766 -19.68 30.93 -14.89
CA SER A 766 -19.21 29.78 -15.67
C SER A 766 -20.28 28.70 -15.85
N LEU A 767 -21.38 28.77 -15.09
CA LEU A 767 -22.40 27.74 -15.05
C LEU A 767 -23.48 27.98 -16.11
N LEU A 768 -23.96 26.88 -16.71
CA LEU A 768 -25.04 26.92 -17.69
C LEU A 768 -26.32 27.51 -17.06
N GLY A 769 -27.01 28.40 -17.80
CA GLY A 769 -28.20 29.09 -17.29
C GLY A 769 -27.92 30.21 -16.28
N CYS A 770 -26.64 30.51 -15.99
CA CYS A 770 -26.21 31.55 -15.06
C CYS A 770 -25.47 32.71 -15.73
N ALA A 771 -25.53 32.82 -17.06
CA ALA A 771 -24.85 33.87 -17.82
C ALA A 771 -25.39 35.25 -17.42
N LEU A 772 -24.51 36.11 -16.91
CA LEU A 772 -24.84 37.49 -16.59
C LEU A 772 -24.62 38.35 -17.85
N PRO A 773 -25.63 39.11 -18.32
CA PRO A 773 -25.47 39.96 -19.48
C PRO A 773 -24.31 40.94 -19.33
N PHE A 774 -23.71 41.29 -20.47
CA PHE A 774 -22.52 42.15 -20.57
C PHE A 774 -21.24 41.58 -19.97
N GLN A 775 -21.26 40.36 -19.41
CA GLN A 775 -20.06 39.61 -19.01
C GLN A 775 -19.84 38.37 -19.89
N GLY A 776 -20.31 38.39 -21.13
CA GLY A 776 -20.31 37.23 -22.03
C GLY A 776 -18.92 36.63 -22.24
N ALA A 777 -17.94 37.45 -22.64
CA ALA A 777 -16.56 37.00 -22.85
C ALA A 777 -15.91 36.48 -21.55
N TYR A 778 -16.15 37.17 -20.42
CA TYR A 778 -15.68 36.74 -19.11
C TYR A 778 -16.29 35.40 -18.68
N GLY A 779 -17.62 35.27 -18.74
CA GLY A 779 -18.33 34.04 -18.42
C GLY A 779 -17.87 32.87 -19.28
N ALA A 780 -17.66 33.09 -20.58
CA ALA A 780 -17.11 32.08 -21.49
C ALA A 780 -15.70 31.64 -21.08
N SER A 781 -14.81 32.58 -20.76
CA SER A 781 -13.44 32.24 -20.30
C SER A 781 -13.47 31.44 -18.99
N LYS A 782 -14.38 31.76 -18.05
CA LYS A 782 -14.52 31.02 -16.79
C LYS A 782 -15.21 29.67 -16.98
N ALA A 783 -16.10 29.52 -17.95
CA ALA A 783 -16.67 28.23 -18.36
C ALA A 783 -15.59 27.31 -18.95
N ALA A 784 -14.70 27.84 -19.80
CA ALA A 784 -13.54 27.10 -20.29
C ALA A 784 -12.62 26.66 -19.13
N ALA A 785 -12.33 27.56 -18.19
CA ALA A 785 -11.55 27.23 -16.98
C ALA A 785 -12.22 26.14 -16.12
N THR A 786 -13.54 26.18 -15.95
CA THR A 786 -14.32 25.12 -15.29
C THR A 786 -14.17 23.79 -16.01
N SER A 787 -14.30 23.77 -17.34
CA SER A 787 -14.16 22.55 -18.14
C SER A 787 -12.77 21.92 -18.00
N ILE A 788 -11.70 22.73 -18.10
CA ILE A 788 -10.32 22.25 -17.93
C ILE A 788 -10.10 21.73 -16.51
N THR A 789 -10.66 22.38 -15.51
CA THR A 789 -10.54 21.94 -14.11
C THR A 789 -11.18 20.57 -13.88
N GLU A 790 -12.32 20.28 -14.53
CA GLU A 790 -12.96 18.96 -14.46
C GLU A 790 -12.14 17.88 -15.19
N SER A 791 -11.52 18.19 -16.32
CA SER A 791 -10.59 17.27 -17.00
C SER A 791 -9.37 16.96 -16.13
N LEU A 792 -8.69 18.00 -15.61
CA LEU A 792 -7.54 17.85 -14.72
C LEU A 792 -7.88 17.04 -13.47
N ARG A 793 -9.10 17.17 -12.93
CA ARG A 793 -9.57 16.37 -11.79
C ARG A 793 -9.57 14.88 -12.08
N ILE A 794 -9.93 14.47 -13.30
CA ILE A 794 -9.95 13.06 -13.68
C ILE A 794 -8.55 12.58 -14.04
N GLU A 795 -7.80 13.39 -14.81
CA GLU A 795 -6.46 13.04 -15.30
C GLU A 795 -5.42 12.96 -14.18
N LEU A 796 -5.53 13.78 -13.14
CA LEU A 796 -4.55 13.85 -12.05
C LEU A 796 -4.92 13.02 -10.80
N ASP A 797 -6.13 12.44 -10.74
CA ASP A 797 -6.58 11.58 -9.62
C ASP A 797 -5.71 10.33 -9.43
N PRO A 798 -5.27 9.61 -10.48
CA PRO A 798 -4.37 8.45 -10.33
C PRO A 798 -3.02 8.80 -9.71
N PHE A 799 -2.60 10.06 -9.78
CA PHE A 799 -1.35 10.56 -9.20
C PHE A 799 -1.55 11.19 -7.82
N GLY A 800 -2.74 11.07 -7.21
CA GLY A 800 -3.02 11.57 -5.87
C GLY A 800 -3.14 13.09 -5.75
N ILE A 801 -3.26 13.83 -6.86
CA ILE A 801 -3.44 15.29 -6.86
C ILE A 801 -4.93 15.62 -6.90
N ARG A 802 -5.42 16.29 -5.87
CA ARG A 802 -6.81 16.73 -5.75
C ARG A 802 -7.00 18.04 -6.50
N VAL A 803 -7.73 18.02 -7.62
CA VAL A 803 -8.11 19.24 -8.34
C VAL A 803 -9.48 19.75 -7.88
N ILE A 804 -9.58 21.04 -7.57
CA ILE A 804 -10.72 21.72 -6.97
C ILE A 804 -11.18 22.85 -7.91
N ASN A 805 -12.45 22.81 -8.28
CA ASN A 805 -13.14 23.93 -8.91
C ASN A 805 -13.60 24.92 -7.82
N LEU A 806 -12.91 26.06 -7.71
CA LEU A 806 -13.25 27.13 -6.79
C LEU A 806 -14.19 28.13 -7.49
N LEU A 807 -15.49 27.92 -7.33
CA LEU A 807 -16.53 28.74 -7.93
C LEU A 807 -16.82 29.98 -7.09
N THR A 808 -16.32 31.12 -7.56
CA THR A 808 -16.45 32.41 -6.86
C THR A 808 -17.64 33.23 -7.39
N GLY A 809 -18.53 33.62 -6.48
CA GLY A 809 -19.62 34.56 -6.71
C GLY A 809 -19.20 36.02 -6.55
N GLY A 810 -20.15 36.93 -6.36
CA GLY A 810 -19.85 38.35 -6.17
C GLY A 810 -19.13 38.60 -4.83
N VAL A 811 -17.97 39.29 -4.86
CA VAL A 811 -17.19 39.66 -3.66
C VAL A 811 -16.73 41.11 -3.81
N LYS A 812 -16.73 41.89 -2.72
CA LYS A 812 -16.18 43.26 -2.72
C LYS A 812 -14.66 43.17 -2.82
N SER A 813 -14.12 43.61 -3.96
CA SER A 813 -12.69 43.58 -4.28
C SER A 813 -12.36 44.64 -5.33
N THR A 814 -11.07 44.93 -5.54
CA THR A 814 -10.58 45.86 -6.55
C THR A 814 -10.67 45.33 -7.99
N PHE A 815 -11.41 44.23 -8.21
CA PHE A 815 -11.50 43.53 -9.49
C PHE A 815 -12.03 44.42 -10.64
N HIS A 816 -13.00 45.29 -10.34
CA HIS A 816 -13.53 46.25 -11.32
C HIS A 816 -12.78 47.58 -11.31
N ASP A 817 -12.14 47.94 -10.19
CA ASP A 817 -11.39 49.21 -10.03
C ASP A 817 -10.07 49.21 -10.83
N ASN A 818 -9.54 48.03 -11.14
CA ASN A 818 -8.29 47.83 -11.89
C ASN A 818 -8.48 47.75 -13.41
N SER A 819 -9.72 47.84 -13.89
CA SER A 819 -10.06 47.83 -15.32
C SER A 819 -10.58 49.22 -15.75
N PRO A 820 -10.34 49.66 -16.99
CA PRO A 820 -10.94 50.90 -17.50
C PRO A 820 -12.45 50.86 -17.33
N HIS A 821 -13.06 51.97 -16.91
CA HIS A 821 -14.52 52.06 -16.83
C HIS A 821 -15.13 51.72 -18.19
N PRO A 822 -15.98 50.69 -18.26
CA PRO A 822 -16.50 50.24 -19.53
C PRO A 822 -17.60 51.21 -19.98
N VAL A 823 -17.37 51.87 -21.11
CA VAL A 823 -18.28 52.85 -21.73
C VAL A 823 -18.85 52.24 -23.00
N LEU A 824 -20.16 52.37 -23.18
CA LEU A 824 -20.81 51.92 -24.41
C LEU A 824 -20.36 52.80 -25.60
N PRO A 825 -20.13 52.20 -26.79
CA PRO A 825 -19.93 52.95 -28.02
C PRO A 825 -21.07 53.94 -28.27
N ALA A 826 -20.78 55.08 -28.90
CA ALA A 826 -21.77 56.14 -29.14
C ALA A 826 -22.96 55.66 -29.99
N ASP A 827 -22.74 54.68 -30.87
CA ASP A 827 -23.70 54.06 -31.78
C ASP A 827 -24.35 52.78 -31.19
N SER A 828 -24.09 52.45 -29.93
CA SER A 828 -24.61 51.24 -29.30
C SER A 828 -26.14 51.25 -29.19
N ILE A 829 -26.77 50.15 -29.60
CA ILE A 829 -28.21 49.90 -29.44
C ILE A 829 -28.66 49.89 -27.96
N TYR A 830 -27.71 49.75 -27.03
CA TYR A 830 -27.95 49.73 -25.60
C TYR A 830 -28.01 51.14 -24.98
N ASN A 831 -27.67 52.20 -25.72
CA ASN A 831 -27.60 53.58 -25.20
C ASN A 831 -28.93 54.12 -24.67
N LEU A 832 -30.08 53.53 -25.05
CA LEU A 832 -31.38 53.87 -24.46
C LEU A 832 -31.37 53.68 -22.93
N ALA A 833 -30.72 52.64 -22.42
CA ALA A 833 -30.55 52.38 -20.99
C ALA A 833 -29.09 52.53 -20.53
N LYS A 834 -28.36 53.47 -21.14
CA LYS A 834 -26.93 53.68 -20.92
C LYS A 834 -26.52 53.66 -19.45
N GLU A 835 -27.17 54.46 -18.61
CA GLU A 835 -26.83 54.60 -17.19
C GLU A 835 -26.94 53.28 -16.42
N ASP A 836 -28.04 52.54 -16.55
CA ASP A 836 -28.24 51.25 -15.88
C ASP A 836 -27.28 50.16 -16.39
N ILE A 837 -27.01 50.17 -17.70
CA ILE A 837 -26.14 49.18 -18.34
C ILE A 837 -24.67 49.43 -17.99
N GLU A 838 -24.19 50.67 -18.09
CA GLU A 838 -22.82 51.04 -17.69
C GLU A 838 -22.60 50.87 -16.18
N ALA A 839 -23.62 51.09 -15.35
CA ALA A 839 -23.57 50.77 -13.92
C ALA A 839 -23.39 49.26 -13.69
N THR A 840 -24.12 48.42 -14.43
CA THR A 840 -23.98 46.96 -14.39
C THR A 840 -22.59 46.53 -14.87
N MET A 841 -22.12 47.05 -16.00
CA MET A 841 -20.79 46.75 -16.57
C MET A 841 -19.67 47.12 -15.60
N SER A 842 -19.88 48.16 -14.79
CA SER A 842 -18.97 48.60 -13.71
C SER A 842 -19.12 47.82 -12.39
N GLY A 843 -19.84 46.69 -12.39
CA GLY A 843 -19.98 45.83 -11.21
C GLY A 843 -21.00 46.32 -10.18
N LYS A 844 -21.99 47.13 -10.57
CA LYS A 844 -23.12 47.56 -9.71
C LYS A 844 -24.41 46.81 -10.06
N GLU A 845 -24.31 45.51 -10.25
CA GLU A 845 -25.45 44.66 -10.63
C GLU A 845 -26.48 44.58 -9.50
N LYS A 846 -27.78 44.66 -9.85
CA LYS A 846 -28.87 44.70 -8.85
C LYS A 846 -29.02 43.34 -8.17
N GLY A 847 -29.25 43.33 -6.85
CA GLY A 847 -29.63 42.13 -6.11
C GLY A 847 -28.53 41.11 -5.82
N ILE A 848 -27.24 41.47 -5.93
CA ILE A 848 -26.11 40.63 -5.44
C ILE A 848 -25.55 41.24 -4.15
N VAL A 849 -25.72 40.54 -3.03
CA VAL A 849 -25.04 40.90 -1.77
C VAL A 849 -23.61 40.37 -1.83
N LYS A 850 -22.65 41.29 -1.93
CA LYS A 850 -21.22 40.96 -2.04
C LYS A 850 -20.59 40.95 -0.62
N PRO A 851 -20.20 39.78 -0.06
CA PRO A 851 -19.37 39.75 1.15
C PRO A 851 -18.03 40.46 0.91
N ASP A 852 -17.36 40.85 1.99
CA ASP A 852 -15.99 41.34 1.94
C ASP A 852 -15.00 40.22 1.57
N ALA A 853 -13.85 40.60 1.01
CA ALA A 853 -12.82 39.67 0.56
C ALA A 853 -12.28 38.77 1.69
N THR A 854 -12.19 39.29 2.93
CA THR A 854 -11.70 38.55 4.09
C THR A 854 -12.66 37.45 4.52
N SER A 855 -13.97 37.74 4.55
CA SER A 855 -15.01 36.74 4.84
C SER A 855 -15.03 35.62 3.80
N TRP A 856 -14.96 35.97 2.51
CA TRP A 856 -14.84 34.98 1.43
C TRP A 856 -13.56 34.14 1.58
N ALA A 857 -12.41 34.79 1.79
CA ALA A 857 -11.12 34.13 1.92
C ALA A 857 -11.08 33.15 3.10
N ASN A 858 -11.66 33.53 4.24
CA ASN A 858 -11.74 32.64 5.41
C ASN A 858 -12.58 31.39 5.14
N GLN A 859 -13.69 31.51 4.42
CA GLN A 859 -14.52 30.37 4.06
C GLN A 859 -13.78 29.45 3.08
N VAL A 860 -13.21 30.02 2.01
CA VAL A 860 -12.45 29.26 1.02
C VAL A 860 -11.25 28.57 1.65
N ALA A 861 -10.44 29.29 2.43
CA ALA A 861 -9.30 28.72 3.15
C ALA A 861 -9.74 27.59 4.10
N GLY A 862 -10.90 27.72 4.73
CA GLY A 862 -11.51 26.66 5.55
C GLY A 862 -11.85 25.41 4.74
N ASP A 863 -12.41 25.55 3.54
CA ASP A 863 -12.78 24.42 2.68
C ASP A 863 -11.56 23.70 2.09
N ILE A 864 -10.59 24.47 1.58
CA ILE A 864 -9.39 23.90 0.92
C ILE A 864 -8.36 23.34 1.91
N SER A 865 -8.43 23.75 3.18
CA SER A 865 -7.56 23.21 4.25
C SER A 865 -8.11 21.93 4.90
N GLN A 866 -9.29 21.45 4.49
CA GLN A 866 -9.83 20.18 4.98
C GLN A 866 -8.91 19.02 4.58
N ARG A 867 -8.92 17.92 5.35
CA ARG A 867 -8.17 16.69 5.01
C ARG A 867 -8.57 16.13 3.64
N LYS A 868 -9.83 16.32 3.23
CA LYS A 868 -10.37 15.94 1.93
C LYS A 868 -11.26 17.06 1.37
N PRO A 869 -10.67 18.12 0.79
CA PRO A 869 -11.44 19.27 0.30
C PRO A 869 -12.46 18.85 -0.76
N PRO A 870 -13.68 19.44 -0.82
CA PRO A 870 -14.66 19.09 -1.84
C PRO A 870 -14.13 19.43 -3.25
N TYR A 871 -14.54 18.66 -4.27
CA TYR A 871 -14.13 18.90 -5.67
C TYR A 871 -14.69 20.22 -6.23
N LEU A 872 -15.80 20.71 -5.66
CA LEU A 872 -16.41 22.00 -5.98
C LEU A 872 -16.58 22.81 -4.68
N VAL A 873 -15.89 23.94 -4.60
CA VAL A 873 -16.04 24.92 -3.51
C VAL A 873 -16.81 26.12 -4.07
N SER A 874 -18.01 26.39 -3.56
CA SER A 874 -18.81 27.54 -4.00
C SER A 874 -18.93 28.57 -2.88
N ARG A 875 -18.33 29.76 -3.07
CA ARG A 875 -18.28 30.85 -2.08
C ARG A 875 -18.49 32.21 -2.73
N GLY A 876 -18.97 33.18 -1.95
CA GLY A 876 -19.30 34.53 -2.42
C GLY A 876 -20.79 34.72 -2.73
N GLY A 877 -21.17 35.96 -3.01
CA GLY A 877 -22.57 36.34 -3.26
C GLY A 877 -23.18 35.56 -4.41
N LYS A 878 -24.34 34.94 -4.17
CA LYS A 878 -25.09 34.09 -5.13
C LYS A 878 -24.36 32.86 -5.68
N ALA A 879 -23.17 32.49 -5.20
CA ALA A 879 -22.46 31.30 -5.70
C ALA A 879 -23.25 30.00 -5.47
N GLY A 880 -23.83 29.82 -4.28
CA GLY A 880 -24.66 28.66 -3.97
C GLY A 880 -25.98 28.62 -4.75
N THR A 881 -26.62 29.78 -4.97
CA THR A 881 -27.85 29.86 -5.77
C THR A 881 -27.57 29.61 -7.26
N ALA A 882 -26.44 30.07 -7.79
CA ALA A 882 -26.02 29.78 -9.16
C ALA A 882 -25.82 28.27 -9.36
N ARG A 883 -25.22 27.59 -8.38
CA ARG A 883 -25.11 26.12 -8.38
C ARG A 883 -26.47 25.41 -8.37
N LEU A 884 -27.47 25.94 -7.66
CA LEU A 884 -28.82 25.34 -7.70
C LEU A 884 -29.54 25.63 -9.03
N ALA A 885 -29.28 26.79 -9.64
CA ALA A 885 -29.90 27.18 -10.90
C ALA A 885 -29.52 26.27 -12.07
N THR A 886 -28.38 25.56 -12.01
CA THR A 886 -28.01 24.57 -13.04
C THR A 886 -28.94 23.36 -13.10
N LEU A 887 -29.78 23.16 -12.09
CA LEU A 887 -30.79 22.10 -12.06
C LEU A 887 -32.10 22.52 -12.73
N LEU A 888 -32.25 23.81 -13.07
CA LEU A 888 -33.46 24.35 -13.68
C LEU A 888 -33.37 24.33 -15.21
N PRO A 889 -34.49 24.10 -15.92
CA PRO A 889 -34.58 24.34 -17.36
C PRO A 889 -34.07 25.73 -17.77
N ILE A 890 -33.35 25.78 -18.91
CA ILE A 890 -32.87 27.02 -19.52
C ILE A 890 -34.07 27.94 -19.80
N GLY A 891 -33.95 29.22 -19.47
CA GLY A 891 -35.00 30.23 -19.64
C GLY A 891 -35.75 30.59 -18.36
N LEU A 892 -35.80 29.71 -17.36
CA LEU A 892 -36.54 29.97 -16.11
C LEU A 892 -35.93 31.11 -15.27
N THR A 893 -34.63 31.37 -15.42
CA THR A 893 -33.91 32.42 -14.69
C THR A 893 -33.76 33.72 -15.49
N ASP A 894 -34.15 33.75 -16.76
CA ASP A 894 -33.89 34.86 -17.69
C ASP A 894 -34.47 36.19 -17.20
N GLY A 895 -35.71 36.18 -16.70
CA GLY A 895 -36.35 37.38 -16.16
C GLY A 895 -35.59 37.98 -14.98
N THR A 896 -34.95 37.12 -14.16
CA THR A 896 -34.08 37.57 -13.07
C THR A 896 -32.79 38.15 -13.61
N MET A 897 -32.15 37.49 -14.58
CA MET A 897 -30.90 37.98 -15.20
C MET A 897 -31.10 39.32 -15.92
N LYS A 898 -32.22 39.50 -16.62
CA LYS A 898 -32.57 40.78 -17.27
C LYS A 898 -32.67 41.92 -16.27
N LYS A 899 -33.37 41.71 -15.15
CA LYS A 899 -33.49 42.70 -14.06
C LYS A 899 -32.16 43.01 -13.39
N MET A 900 -31.32 42.00 -13.20
CA MET A 900 -29.99 42.17 -12.60
C MET A 900 -29.07 43.04 -13.47
N ALA A 901 -29.25 42.99 -14.79
CA ALA A 901 -28.42 43.70 -15.77
C ALA A 901 -29.04 45.01 -16.33
N GLY A 902 -30.26 45.37 -15.93
CA GLY A 902 -30.94 46.56 -16.49
C GLY A 902 -31.50 46.38 -17.90
N ILE A 903 -31.61 45.14 -18.39
CA ILE A 903 -32.27 44.85 -19.68
C ILE A 903 -33.78 45.10 -19.58
N ASP A 904 -34.38 44.90 -18.42
CA ASP A 904 -35.78 45.24 -18.16
C ASP A 904 -36.04 46.75 -18.32
N VAL A 905 -35.09 47.59 -17.92
CA VAL A 905 -35.15 49.04 -18.12
C VAL A 905 -35.03 49.38 -19.61
N LEU A 906 -34.13 48.70 -20.34
CA LEU A 906 -34.01 48.84 -21.79
C LEU A 906 -35.31 48.46 -22.51
N GLU A 907 -35.90 47.32 -22.17
CA GLU A 907 -37.19 46.87 -22.71
C GLU A 907 -38.30 47.91 -22.45
N LYS A 908 -38.35 48.46 -21.23
CA LYS A 908 -39.30 49.52 -20.89
C LYS A 908 -39.09 50.80 -21.72
N LYS A 909 -37.84 51.26 -21.86
CA LYS A 909 -37.52 52.47 -22.64
C LYS A 909 -37.79 52.28 -24.15
N ILE A 910 -37.62 51.07 -24.68
CA ILE A 910 -37.99 50.72 -26.05
C ILE A 910 -39.50 50.87 -26.24
N GLN A 911 -40.30 50.40 -25.28
CA GLN A 911 -41.76 50.55 -25.33
C GLN A 911 -42.19 52.02 -25.19
N GLU A 912 -41.56 52.79 -24.30
CA GLU A 912 -41.83 54.23 -24.12
C GLU A 912 -41.55 55.06 -25.38
N LYS A 913 -40.59 54.63 -26.23
CA LYS A 913 -40.31 55.25 -27.55
C LYS A 913 -41.23 54.75 -28.68
N GLY A 914 -42.28 53.99 -28.37
CA GLY A 914 -43.27 53.52 -29.34
C GLY A 914 -42.90 52.21 -30.05
N GLY A 915 -42.01 51.41 -29.45
CA GLY A 915 -41.68 50.06 -29.90
C GLY A 915 -40.47 49.99 -30.84
N LEU A 916 -39.99 48.77 -31.07
CA LEU A 916 -38.75 48.48 -31.79
C LEU A 916 -38.75 49.02 -33.23
N GLU A 917 -39.90 48.97 -33.91
CA GLU A 917 -40.05 49.41 -35.31
C GLU A 917 -39.86 50.91 -35.49
N LYS A 918 -40.26 51.73 -34.50
CA LYS A 918 -40.01 53.18 -34.54
C LYS A 918 -38.55 53.53 -34.27
N ILE A 919 -37.88 52.78 -33.38
CA ILE A 919 -36.46 52.97 -33.08
C ILE A 919 -35.57 52.58 -34.27
N LYS A 920 -35.95 51.55 -35.04
CA LYS A 920 -35.21 51.16 -36.26
C LYS A 920 -35.29 52.20 -37.39
N GLN A 921 -36.30 53.08 -37.36
CA GLN A 921 -36.54 54.11 -38.37
C GLN A 921 -35.90 55.47 -38.02
N SER A 922 -35.44 55.64 -36.77
CA SER A 922 -34.79 56.85 -36.23
C SER A 922 -33.29 56.64 -36.07
#